data_AF-A0A7R8ZSB8-F1
#
_entry.id   AF-A0A7R8ZSB8-F1
#
_cell.length_a   1.000
_cell.length_b   1.000
_cell.length_c   1.000
_cell.angle_alpha   90.00
_cell.angle_beta   90.00
_cell.angle_gamma   90.00
#
_symmetry.space_group_name_H-M   'P 1'
#
loop_
_entity.id
_entity.type
_entity.pdbx_description
1 polymer ?
#
loop_
_entity_poly.entity_id
_entity_poly.type
_entity_poly.pdbx_seq_one_letter_code
_entity_poly.pdbx_strand_id
1 'polypeptide(L)'
;MGLPVKRVQHHHAHAVAVMAEHKLEGPALALILDGTGYGDDGTIWGGGDKAAEQPWRMGLAALHHSFGPRGLQAKHLPTTMSGIDEGQRDVIAAMLENNINSPMSSSCGRLFDAVAALLGMCSISTYEDAFISLAEHKDVRITTFGDLFRVPGTHGSLANASSLGAQVEIVYSPMDALELAATNRSALHVFLGVGFETTTPTIAATIMAAKLRQIDNFCVFSTQKVMPPPLHALLQDPELRIDGLLCPGHVSSIIGASAYQELVDQYGLACVISGFETSDLLTGLIKLARQVANGDIKVENNYSRVVSQEGNRRAQAMVNQVFEPADMEWRGLGTIGASGLRIRDEYRLFDAEKRLDISLEEVEEPQGCLCGDILKGIQTPPKCPLFAKRCTPASPRRTGEPGAHSYVVDPIFFPGGDIGKLAVHGTINDLAMRGARPLCLSLALILEEGFALDDLERIIASIGEASKNSGVPVVTGDTKVVPHGKGDKIFINTSGIGVVDETHSISSRHGQPGDHLILSGTMGDHGITIMTRRAGLKLEGEMQSDTMALHRMVASLLAQIPQAIHVLRDPTRGGVATSINEIAGASGLAIQIEEEALPIRPAVRTACELLGLDPLYLANEGKCLVVVDPQQSDLALEIMQSCPEGKDARIIGHLCAGKPGIGNLICGDEGFGIHTIRYLEENYTFPENVHLHDAGTAGIYLSPILEDCDTVLVIDVVDIAEEPGTMKHYSTEDIKLGAMQKKMSPHQLGLLEVLEICKLRDAAPESVEFYCVVPYQLDTTLELSAILAPRVHDIAGKILARLTELGVEVQPRL
;
A
#
# COMPACT_ATOMS: atom_id res chain seq x y z
N MET A 1 42.04 38.98 -2.22
CA MET A 1 41.59 40.25 -2.84
C MET A 1 41.99 41.51 -2.06
N GLY A 2 42.33 41.46 -0.76
CA GLY A 2 42.79 42.66 -0.02
C GLY A 2 41.69 43.65 0.37
N LEU A 3 40.42 43.29 0.15
CA LEU A 3 39.25 44.06 0.55
C LEU A 3 39.03 43.96 2.08
N PRO A 4 38.48 45.00 2.73
CA PRO A 4 38.22 44.99 4.17
C PRO A 4 37.12 43.98 4.52
N VAL A 5 37.48 42.95 5.28
CA VAL A 5 36.55 41.93 5.76
C VAL A 5 35.70 42.49 6.91
N LYS A 6 34.37 42.47 6.75
CA LYS A 6 33.41 42.68 7.84
C LYS A 6 32.75 41.34 8.21
N ARG A 7 32.49 41.13 9.50
CA ARG A 7 31.54 40.12 9.98
C ARG A 7 30.12 40.66 9.82
N VAL A 8 29.19 39.81 9.42
CA VAL A 8 27.75 40.06 9.34
C VAL A 8 27.01 38.79 9.77
N GLN A 9 25.76 38.92 10.20
CA GLN A 9 24.88 37.78 10.52
C GLN A 9 24.71 36.86 9.29
N HIS A 10 24.60 35.55 9.49
CA HIS A 10 24.50 34.54 8.42
C HIS A 10 23.39 34.85 7.39
N HIS A 11 22.16 35.12 7.85
CA HIS A 11 21.04 35.48 6.99
C HIS A 11 21.23 36.89 6.38
N HIS A 12 21.88 37.83 7.07
CA HIS A 12 22.30 39.09 6.44
C HIS A 12 23.34 38.88 5.32
N ALA A 13 24.23 37.89 5.43
CA ALA A 13 25.14 37.53 4.34
C ALA A 13 24.36 37.00 3.13
N HIS A 14 23.38 36.11 3.34
CA HIS A 14 22.49 35.64 2.27
C HIS A 14 21.67 36.77 1.65
N ALA A 15 21.05 37.65 2.45
CA ALA A 15 20.30 38.80 1.96
C ALA A 15 21.17 39.73 1.09
N VAL A 16 22.36 40.10 1.59
CA VAL A 16 23.28 41.01 0.89
C VAL A 16 23.91 40.34 -0.34
N ALA A 17 24.16 39.03 -0.32
CA ALA A 17 24.62 38.28 -1.49
C ALA A 17 23.56 38.28 -2.60
N VAL A 18 22.31 37.92 -2.28
CA VAL A 18 21.18 37.95 -3.23
C VAL A 18 20.93 39.36 -3.76
N MET A 19 20.99 40.38 -2.90
CA MET A 19 20.90 41.78 -3.34
C MET A 19 22.05 42.18 -4.27
N ALA A 20 23.30 41.78 -3.99
CA ALA A 20 24.46 42.09 -4.83
C ALA A 20 24.41 41.36 -6.18
N GLU A 21 23.99 40.09 -6.18
CA GLU A 21 23.85 39.25 -7.38
C GLU A 21 22.77 39.79 -8.32
N HIS A 22 21.65 40.25 -7.78
CA HIS A 22 20.58 40.93 -8.53
C HIS A 22 20.78 42.46 -8.67
N LYS A 23 21.90 43.02 -8.17
CA LYS A 23 22.26 44.45 -8.22
C LYS A 23 21.19 45.40 -7.66
N LEU A 24 20.56 44.99 -6.56
CA LEU A 24 19.56 45.74 -5.81
C LEU A 24 20.23 46.72 -4.84
N GLU A 25 19.98 48.02 -5.01
CA GLU A 25 20.51 49.08 -4.15
C GLU A 25 19.37 49.76 -3.36
N GLY A 26 19.64 50.08 -2.08
CA GLY A 26 18.68 50.73 -1.18
C GLY A 26 18.14 49.81 -0.08
N PRO A 27 17.17 50.28 0.73
CA PRO A 27 16.56 49.48 1.79
C PRO A 27 15.69 48.36 1.21
N ALA A 28 15.89 47.13 1.67
CA ALA A 28 15.12 45.96 1.26
C ALA A 28 14.68 45.13 2.48
N LEU A 29 13.58 44.41 2.35
CA LEU A 29 13.10 43.43 3.33
C LEU A 29 13.39 42.02 2.79
N ALA A 30 14.25 41.28 3.47
CA ALA A 30 14.57 39.90 3.14
C ALA A 30 13.90 38.95 4.13
N LEU A 31 13.31 37.86 3.61
CA LEU A 31 12.76 36.75 4.39
C LEU A 31 13.59 35.51 4.07
N ILE A 32 14.17 34.90 5.11
CA ILE A 32 15.16 33.82 4.98
C ILE A 32 14.78 32.72 5.98
N LEU A 33 14.75 31.48 5.49
CA LEU A 33 14.19 30.32 6.17
C LEU A 33 15.25 29.21 6.22
N ASP A 34 16.23 29.38 7.11
CA ASP A 34 17.35 28.47 7.33
C ASP A 34 17.45 28.09 8.82
N GLY A 35 18.15 27.00 9.14
CA GLY A 35 18.34 26.47 10.49
C GLY A 35 19.12 27.42 11.40
N THR A 36 18.94 27.28 12.72
CA THR A 36 19.42 28.28 13.70
C THR A 36 20.95 28.33 13.85
N GLY A 37 21.56 29.35 13.25
CA GLY A 37 22.84 29.92 13.68
C GLY A 37 22.69 30.99 14.77
N TYR A 38 23.81 31.60 15.18
CA TYR A 38 23.87 32.63 16.23
C TYR A 38 23.25 33.98 15.83
N GLY A 39 22.79 34.74 16.84
CA GLY A 39 22.53 36.18 16.75
C GLY A 39 23.80 37.04 16.89
N ASP A 40 23.71 38.32 16.53
CA ASP A 40 24.85 39.26 16.51
C ASP A 40 25.42 39.61 17.90
N ASP A 41 24.75 39.20 18.99
CA ASP A 41 25.22 39.30 20.38
C ASP A 41 26.00 38.06 20.88
N GLY A 42 25.87 36.92 20.20
CA GLY A 42 26.50 35.65 20.56
C GLY A 42 25.65 34.63 21.34
N THR A 43 24.32 34.75 21.39
CA THR A 43 23.44 33.92 22.27
C THR A 43 22.35 33.07 21.55
N ILE A 44 21.77 32.06 22.26
CA ILE A 44 20.89 30.95 21.77
C ILE A 44 19.78 30.56 22.84
N TRP A 45 18.73 29.76 22.53
CA TRP A 45 17.56 29.35 23.40
C TRP A 45 17.01 27.90 23.10
N GLY A 46 16.25 27.13 23.93
CA GLY A 46 15.73 27.35 25.31
C GLY A 46 15.01 26.20 26.13
N GLY A 47 15.02 24.88 25.83
CA GLY A 47 14.41 23.83 26.73
C GLY A 47 14.56 22.31 26.39
N GLY A 48 14.58 21.40 27.41
CA GLY A 48 14.88 19.93 27.30
C GLY A 48 14.13 18.93 28.23
N ASP A 49 14.51 17.64 28.22
CA ASP A 49 13.87 16.42 28.82
C ASP A 49 12.39 16.49 29.24
N LYS A 50 12.04 17.08 30.39
CA LYS A 50 10.63 17.22 30.81
C LYS A 50 9.76 18.02 29.84
N ALA A 51 10.35 18.72 28.87
CA ALA A 51 9.67 19.27 27.71
C ALA A 51 9.06 18.22 26.76
N ALA A 52 9.45 16.94 26.87
CA ALA A 52 8.83 15.81 26.16
C ALA A 52 7.56 15.31 26.83
N GLU A 53 7.59 15.18 28.16
CA GLU A 53 6.41 14.83 28.97
C GLU A 53 5.41 15.99 29.06
N GLN A 54 5.91 17.23 29.02
CA GLN A 54 5.14 18.45 29.29
C GLN A 54 5.38 19.57 28.24
N PRO A 55 5.05 19.35 26.95
CA PRO A 55 4.91 20.32 25.86
C PRO A 55 4.54 21.77 26.21
N TRP A 56 3.63 21.99 27.16
CA TRP A 56 3.22 23.33 27.60
C TRP A 56 4.37 24.16 28.18
N ARG A 57 5.45 23.53 28.69
CA ARG A 57 6.67 24.23 29.10
C ARG A 57 7.33 24.96 27.92
N MET A 58 7.32 24.36 26.73
CA MET A 58 7.85 24.99 25.52
C MET A 58 6.94 26.11 25.01
N GLY A 59 5.62 25.96 25.12
CA GLY A 59 4.66 27.04 24.82
C GLY A 59 4.86 28.27 25.73
N LEU A 60 5.07 28.06 27.03
CA LEU A 60 5.41 29.14 27.96
C LEU A 60 6.77 29.77 27.64
N ALA A 61 7.80 28.96 27.36
CA ALA A 61 9.11 29.47 26.96
C ALA A 61 9.05 30.31 25.68
N ALA A 62 8.24 29.90 24.69
CA ALA A 62 8.00 30.66 23.47
C ALA A 62 7.31 32.01 23.75
N LEU A 63 6.26 32.05 24.59
CA LEU A 63 5.61 33.31 24.98
C LEU A 63 6.52 34.23 25.78
N HIS A 64 7.33 33.66 26.68
CA HIS A 64 8.34 34.41 27.44
C HIS A 64 9.41 35.01 26.52
N HIS A 65 9.84 34.26 25.51
CA HIS A 65 10.80 34.75 24.52
C HIS A 65 10.19 35.83 23.62
N SER A 66 8.97 35.62 23.10
CA SER A 66 8.30 36.57 22.20
C SER A 66 7.82 37.87 22.86
N PHE A 67 7.47 37.85 24.16
CA PHE A 67 6.84 38.97 24.86
C PHE A 67 7.51 39.36 26.20
N GLY A 68 8.67 38.77 26.51
CA GLY A 68 9.37 38.91 27.78
C GLY A 68 8.60 38.31 28.98
N PRO A 69 8.97 38.69 30.22
CA PRO A 69 8.25 38.29 31.44
C PRO A 69 6.75 38.63 31.45
N ARG A 70 6.31 39.52 30.56
CA ARG A 70 4.88 39.87 30.39
C ARG A 70 4.11 38.75 29.68
N GLY A 71 4.75 37.96 28.83
CA GLY A 71 4.13 36.83 28.12
C GLY A 71 3.65 35.70 29.03
N LEU A 72 4.18 35.60 30.25
CA LEU A 72 3.78 34.61 31.27
C LEU A 72 2.66 35.11 32.20
N GLN A 73 2.26 36.39 32.10
CA GLN A 73 1.19 36.96 32.92
C GLN A 73 -0.18 36.46 32.44
N ALA A 74 -1.06 36.08 33.36
CA ALA A 74 -2.35 35.46 33.05
C ALA A 74 -3.24 36.22 32.04
N LYS A 75 -3.10 37.56 31.94
CA LYS A 75 -3.82 38.43 30.99
C LYS A 75 -3.25 38.46 29.55
N HIS A 76 -2.09 37.83 29.33
CA HIS A 76 -1.36 37.79 28.06
C HIS A 76 -1.11 36.36 27.55
N LEU A 77 -1.31 35.35 28.40
CA LEU A 77 -1.39 33.96 27.97
C LEU A 77 -2.62 33.73 27.05
N PRO A 78 -2.51 32.91 26.00
CA PRO A 78 -3.66 32.32 25.34
C PRO A 78 -4.57 31.60 26.35
N THR A 79 -5.88 31.61 26.12
CA THR A 79 -6.86 30.97 27.03
C THR A 79 -6.62 29.46 27.21
N THR A 80 -6.07 28.80 26.19
CA THR A 80 -5.56 27.42 26.21
C THR A 80 -4.47 27.16 27.27
N MET A 81 -3.66 28.17 27.61
CA MET A 81 -2.59 28.09 28.62
C MET A 81 -2.95 28.73 29.96
N SER A 82 -4.15 29.32 30.09
CA SER A 82 -4.59 30.03 31.30
C SER A 82 -4.75 29.16 32.55
N GLY A 83 -4.86 27.84 32.39
CA GLY A 83 -5.00 26.88 33.49
C GLY A 83 -3.69 26.44 34.16
N ILE A 84 -2.54 26.98 33.74
CA ILE A 84 -1.25 26.64 34.36
C ILE A 84 -1.07 27.47 35.64
N ASP A 85 -0.72 26.80 36.74
CA ASP A 85 -0.52 27.40 38.05
C ASP A 85 0.44 28.59 38.02
N GLU A 86 0.16 29.61 38.83
CA GLU A 86 0.95 30.84 38.88
C GLU A 86 2.33 30.58 39.50
N GLY A 87 2.42 29.76 40.55
CA GLY A 87 3.71 29.35 41.12
C GLY A 87 4.56 28.54 40.14
N GLN A 88 3.94 27.65 39.35
CA GLN A 88 4.64 26.94 38.27
C GLN A 88 5.09 27.88 37.14
N ARG A 89 4.30 28.90 36.79
CA ARG A 89 4.69 29.94 35.82
C ARG A 89 5.82 30.80 36.33
N ASP A 90 5.82 31.19 37.61
CA ASP A 90 6.89 31.97 38.23
C ASP A 90 8.19 31.15 38.36
N VAL A 91 8.11 29.85 38.64
CA VAL A 91 9.27 28.94 38.59
C VAL A 91 9.82 28.81 37.18
N ILE A 92 8.97 28.66 36.16
CA ILE A 92 9.39 28.66 34.74
C ILE A 92 10.00 30.02 34.36
N ALA A 93 9.42 31.14 34.80
CA ALA A 93 9.96 32.49 34.57
C ALA A 93 11.36 32.62 35.17
N ALA A 94 11.54 32.28 36.45
CA ALA A 94 12.84 32.33 37.13
C ALA A 94 13.87 31.38 36.48
N MET A 95 13.46 30.20 36.03
CA MET A 95 14.32 29.27 35.27
C MET A 95 14.77 29.86 33.93
N LEU A 96 13.90 30.56 33.20
CA LEU A 96 14.21 31.21 31.92
C LEU A 96 15.04 32.50 32.11
N GLU A 97 14.73 33.33 33.09
CA GLU A 97 15.48 34.55 33.41
C GLU A 97 16.90 34.26 33.91
N ASN A 98 17.09 33.16 34.67
CA ASN A 98 18.39 32.77 35.25
C ASN A 98 19.08 31.61 34.49
N ASN A 99 18.49 31.14 33.38
CA ASN A 99 18.97 30.01 32.55
C ASN A 99 19.21 28.68 33.31
N ILE A 100 18.41 28.39 34.34
CA ILE A 100 18.52 27.18 35.17
C ILE A 100 17.62 26.08 34.60
N ASN A 101 18.22 24.95 34.20
CA ASN A 101 17.51 23.80 33.59
C ASN A 101 16.69 24.17 32.33
N SER A 102 17.21 25.09 31.51
CA SER A 102 16.64 25.52 30.21
C SER A 102 17.54 25.16 28.99
N PRO A 103 18.02 23.91 28.83
CA PRO A 103 19.01 23.52 27.81
C PRO A 103 18.41 23.50 26.39
N MET A 104 19.18 23.87 25.38
CA MET A 104 18.63 24.61 24.23
C MET A 104 18.42 23.73 22.98
N SER A 105 17.29 23.90 22.27
CA SER A 105 16.80 22.94 21.27
C SER A 105 16.04 23.60 20.10
N SER A 106 16.33 23.16 18.88
CA SER A 106 15.72 23.58 17.61
C SER A 106 14.78 22.52 17.00
N SER A 107 14.36 21.52 17.78
CA SER A 107 13.46 20.45 17.29
C SER A 107 12.14 21.03 16.79
N CYS A 108 11.81 20.83 15.51
CA CYS A 108 10.47 21.11 14.98
C CYS A 108 9.41 20.31 15.74
N GLY A 109 9.73 19.10 16.24
CA GLY A 109 8.88 18.39 17.19
C GLY A 109 8.58 19.22 18.43
N ARG A 110 9.59 19.85 19.07
CA ARG A 110 9.38 20.75 20.22
C ARG A 110 8.68 22.07 19.87
N LEU A 111 8.85 22.59 18.65
CA LEU A 111 8.09 23.75 18.18
C LEU A 111 6.63 23.38 17.91
N PHE A 112 6.35 22.20 17.36
CA PHE A 112 5.00 21.68 17.20
C PHE A 112 4.40 21.26 18.56
N ASP A 113 5.16 20.76 19.52
CA ASP A 113 4.75 20.57 20.92
C ASP A 113 4.35 21.92 21.55
N ALA A 114 5.16 22.96 21.35
CA ALA A 114 4.88 24.31 21.84
C ALA A 114 3.64 24.92 21.18
N VAL A 115 3.55 24.89 19.84
CA VAL A 115 2.42 25.39 19.05
C VAL A 115 1.16 24.60 19.35
N ALA A 116 1.24 23.28 19.45
CA ALA A 116 0.11 22.45 19.83
C ALA A 116 -0.30 22.70 21.29
N ALA A 117 0.61 22.98 22.23
CA ALA A 117 0.22 23.41 23.58
C ALA A 117 -0.43 24.81 23.57
N LEU A 118 0.10 25.75 22.79
CA LEU A 118 -0.47 27.09 22.58
C LEU A 118 -1.87 27.03 21.93
N LEU A 119 -2.12 26.04 21.06
CA LEU A 119 -3.40 25.79 20.41
C LEU A 119 -4.33 24.84 21.19
N GLY A 120 -3.93 24.34 22.36
CA GLY A 120 -4.73 23.38 23.15
C GLY A 120 -4.84 21.98 22.54
N MET A 121 -3.93 21.65 21.62
CA MET A 121 -3.77 20.35 20.96
C MET A 121 -2.80 19.38 21.66
N CYS A 122 -1.91 19.81 22.57
CA CYS A 122 -0.84 18.95 23.11
C CYS A 122 -0.53 19.19 24.60
N SER A 123 -0.20 18.13 25.38
CA SER A 123 0.24 18.26 26.79
C SER A 123 1.03 17.07 27.41
N ILE A 124 0.61 15.79 27.32
CA ILE A 124 1.17 14.56 28.01
C ILE A 124 0.58 13.23 27.38
N SER A 125 1.33 12.12 27.16
CA SER A 125 0.90 10.92 26.35
C SER A 125 1.28 9.49 26.89
N THR A 126 0.45 8.44 26.66
CA THR A 126 0.60 7.00 27.10
C THR A 126 -0.40 5.96 26.47
N TYR A 127 -0.06 4.68 26.13
CA TYR A 127 -0.95 3.45 26.26
C TYR A 127 -0.43 1.95 26.14
N GLU A 128 0.85 1.61 25.95
CA GLU A 128 1.30 0.30 25.39
C GLU A 128 2.05 -0.69 26.33
N ASP A 129 1.72 -0.70 27.62
CA ASP A 129 2.59 -1.27 28.67
C ASP A 129 2.66 -2.81 28.77
N ALA A 130 1.59 -3.52 28.38
CA ALA A 130 1.57 -4.98 28.37
C ALA A 130 2.64 -5.58 27.44
N PHE A 131 2.86 -4.95 26.27
CA PHE A 131 3.89 -5.38 25.32
C PHE A 131 5.31 -5.09 25.82
N ILE A 132 5.48 -4.05 26.65
CA ILE A 132 6.76 -3.68 27.26
C ILE A 132 7.12 -4.70 28.35
N SER A 133 6.19 -5.00 29.26
CA SER A 133 6.37 -6.03 30.30
C SER A 133 6.72 -7.41 29.70
N LEU A 134 6.04 -7.78 28.61
CA LEU A 134 6.35 -8.97 27.81
C LEU A 134 7.78 -8.97 27.24
N ALA A 135 8.27 -7.82 26.78
CA ALA A 135 9.60 -7.66 26.20
C ALA A 135 10.73 -7.67 27.25
N GLU A 136 10.45 -7.28 28.50
CA GLU A 136 11.42 -7.31 29.61
C GLU A 136 11.74 -8.73 30.11
N HIS A 137 10.97 -9.74 29.70
CA HIS A 137 11.18 -11.13 30.07
C HIS A 137 12.38 -11.75 29.32
N LYS A 138 13.47 -12.05 30.04
CA LYS A 138 14.81 -12.33 29.45
C LYS A 138 14.89 -13.51 28.47
N ASP A 139 14.03 -14.52 28.65
CA ASP A 139 13.98 -15.73 27.83
C ASP A 139 12.90 -15.67 26.73
N VAL A 140 12.22 -14.53 26.60
CA VAL A 140 11.21 -14.24 25.58
C VAL A 140 11.82 -13.41 24.45
N ARG A 141 11.39 -13.70 23.21
CA ARG A 141 11.55 -12.83 22.06
C ARG A 141 10.19 -12.39 21.56
N ILE A 142 9.97 -11.09 21.50
CA ILE A 142 8.78 -10.49 20.89
C ILE A 142 8.96 -10.45 19.38
N THR A 143 7.94 -10.90 18.66
CA THR A 143 7.80 -10.78 17.21
C THR A 143 6.55 -9.97 16.92
N THR A 144 6.66 -8.97 16.04
CA THR A 144 5.59 -7.98 15.82
C THR A 144 5.63 -7.41 14.42
N PHE A 145 4.48 -6.91 13.93
CA PHE A 145 4.46 -6.00 12.79
C PHE A 145 5.17 -4.67 13.15
N GLY A 146 5.69 -3.99 12.12
CA GLY A 146 6.61 -2.85 12.29
C GLY A 146 5.95 -1.52 12.72
N ASP A 147 4.63 -1.43 12.61
CA ASP A 147 3.81 -0.33 13.13
C ASP A 147 3.78 -0.33 14.67
N LEU A 148 3.48 -1.49 15.27
CA LEU A 148 3.39 -1.69 16.72
C LEU A 148 4.72 -1.44 17.46
N PHE A 149 5.86 -1.53 16.78
CA PHE A 149 7.20 -1.40 17.38
C PHE A 149 7.46 -0.04 18.05
N ARG A 150 6.78 1.04 17.63
CA ARG A 150 7.04 2.42 18.09
C ARG A 150 5.93 3.04 18.95
N VAL A 151 4.91 2.27 19.31
CA VAL A 151 3.67 2.79 19.89
C VAL A 151 3.88 3.06 21.42
N PRO A 152 3.55 4.26 21.98
CA PRO A 152 4.22 4.79 23.19
C PRO A 152 3.40 4.77 24.52
N GLY A 153 3.73 3.82 25.39
CA GLY A 153 3.12 3.51 26.68
C GLY A 153 3.44 4.38 27.89
N THR A 154 2.82 4.01 29.01
CA THR A 154 2.98 4.60 30.35
C THR A 154 4.42 4.49 30.87
N HIS A 155 5.15 3.46 30.42
CA HIS A 155 6.51 3.15 30.85
C HIS A 155 7.55 3.11 29.70
N GLY A 156 7.16 3.32 28.44
CA GLY A 156 8.09 3.33 27.30
C GLY A 156 7.45 2.98 25.96
N SER A 157 8.07 2.12 25.18
CA SER A 157 7.55 1.49 23.95
C SER A 157 8.34 0.21 23.68
N LEU A 158 7.92 -0.63 22.74
CA LEU A 158 8.73 -1.78 22.31
C LEU A 158 10.12 -1.37 21.79
N ALA A 159 10.23 -0.23 21.12
CA ALA A 159 11.51 0.37 20.73
C ALA A 159 12.35 0.79 21.94
N ASN A 160 11.75 1.33 23.01
CA ASN A 160 12.48 1.64 24.25
C ASN A 160 12.92 0.36 24.98
N ALA A 161 12.04 -0.63 25.13
CA ALA A 161 12.38 -1.94 25.72
C ALA A 161 13.55 -2.59 24.96
N SER A 162 13.51 -2.58 23.63
CA SER A 162 14.60 -3.11 22.81
C SER A 162 15.90 -2.32 22.95
N SER A 163 15.84 -0.99 23.09
CA SER A 163 17.03 -0.17 23.41
C SER A 163 17.61 -0.44 24.82
N LEU A 164 16.81 -1.00 25.73
CA LEU A 164 17.24 -1.44 27.06
C LEU A 164 17.68 -2.92 27.09
N GLY A 165 17.68 -3.60 25.94
CA GLY A 165 18.18 -4.99 25.78
C GLY A 165 17.11 -6.06 25.54
N ALA A 166 15.83 -5.70 25.43
CA ALA A 166 14.78 -6.65 25.09
C ALA A 166 14.95 -7.23 23.67
N GLN A 167 14.67 -8.53 23.52
CA GLN A 167 14.67 -9.18 22.21
C GLN A 167 13.34 -8.88 21.50
N VAL A 168 13.35 -7.89 20.61
CA VAL A 168 12.20 -7.53 19.77
C VAL A 168 12.62 -7.60 18.30
N GLU A 169 11.82 -8.30 17.49
CA GLU A 169 12.08 -8.60 16.08
C GLU A 169 10.86 -8.27 15.23
N ILE A 170 11.07 -7.58 14.11
CA ILE A 170 9.98 -7.12 13.23
C ILE A 170 9.78 -8.16 12.12
N VAL A 171 8.54 -8.56 11.91
CA VAL A 171 8.11 -9.57 10.92
C VAL A 171 7.06 -9.00 9.96
N TYR A 172 6.96 -9.57 8.76
CA TYR A 172 5.96 -9.22 7.75
C TYR A 172 4.76 -10.17 7.76
N SER A 173 4.90 -11.37 8.31
CA SER A 173 3.80 -12.32 8.56
C SER A 173 3.95 -13.05 9.90
N PRO A 174 2.85 -13.60 10.46
CA PRO A 174 2.93 -14.49 11.62
C PRO A 174 3.71 -15.79 11.33
N MET A 175 3.79 -16.23 10.06
CA MET A 175 4.60 -17.38 9.66
C MET A 175 6.10 -17.09 9.75
N ASP A 176 6.55 -15.86 9.52
CA ASP A 176 7.97 -15.49 9.69
C ASP A 176 8.38 -15.68 11.16
N ALA A 177 7.51 -15.29 12.09
CA ALA A 177 7.70 -15.51 13.53
C ALA A 177 7.76 -17.00 13.90
N LEU A 178 7.04 -17.86 13.17
CA LEU A 178 7.12 -19.31 13.32
C LEU A 178 8.42 -19.90 12.74
N GLU A 179 8.94 -19.39 11.63
CA GLU A 179 10.26 -19.82 11.09
C GLU A 179 11.42 -19.34 11.98
N LEU A 180 11.34 -18.12 12.54
CA LEU A 180 12.25 -17.64 13.58
C LEU A 180 12.22 -18.57 14.80
N ALA A 181 11.03 -18.95 15.28
CA ALA A 181 10.91 -19.92 16.36
C ALA A 181 11.47 -21.31 15.98
N ALA A 182 11.20 -21.79 14.76
CA ALA A 182 11.66 -23.09 14.27
C ALA A 182 13.19 -23.19 14.23
N THR A 183 13.85 -22.12 13.78
CA THR A 183 15.31 -22.02 13.65
C THR A 183 16.02 -21.66 14.96
N ASN A 184 15.42 -20.81 15.80
CA ASN A 184 15.96 -20.40 17.09
C ASN A 184 15.23 -21.06 18.28
N ARG A 185 15.58 -22.31 18.57
CA ARG A 185 15.03 -23.07 19.70
C ARG A 185 15.49 -22.60 21.10
N SER A 186 16.28 -21.53 21.21
CA SER A 186 16.86 -21.08 22.49
C SER A 186 16.00 -20.09 23.27
N ALA A 187 14.96 -19.52 22.65
CA ALA A 187 14.06 -18.54 23.27
C ALA A 187 12.59 -18.86 22.95
N LEU A 188 11.68 -18.43 23.82
CA LEU A 188 10.24 -18.47 23.56
C LEU A 188 9.86 -17.29 22.67
N HIS A 189 9.38 -17.57 21.46
CA HIS A 189 8.93 -16.54 20.52
C HIS A 189 7.45 -16.24 20.77
N VAL A 190 7.15 -15.01 21.16
CA VAL A 190 5.79 -14.49 21.38
C VAL A 190 5.46 -13.57 20.19
N PHE A 191 4.44 -13.92 19.42
CA PHE A 191 3.90 -13.05 18.39
C PHE A 191 2.77 -12.17 18.93
N LEU A 192 2.80 -10.87 18.66
CA LEU A 192 1.74 -9.94 19.09
C LEU A 192 0.56 -10.01 18.12
N GLY A 193 -0.38 -10.90 18.42
CA GLY A 193 -1.59 -11.16 17.64
C GLY A 193 -2.66 -10.08 17.82
N VAL A 194 -2.39 -8.86 17.32
CA VAL A 194 -3.35 -7.76 17.24
C VAL A 194 -4.09 -7.80 15.89
N GLY A 195 -5.40 -7.51 15.87
CA GLY A 195 -6.14 -7.36 14.61
C GLY A 195 -7.60 -7.80 14.63
N PHE A 196 -8.14 -7.98 13.44
CA PHE A 196 -9.55 -8.26 13.11
C PHE A 196 -9.65 -9.56 12.27
N GLU A 197 -10.85 -9.90 11.80
CA GLU A 197 -11.16 -11.11 11.04
C GLU A 197 -10.35 -11.25 9.74
N THR A 198 -9.82 -10.15 9.20
CA THR A 198 -8.87 -10.13 8.08
C THR A 198 -7.50 -10.76 8.42
N THR A 199 -7.11 -10.72 9.70
CA THR A 199 -5.82 -11.17 10.22
C THR A 199 -5.91 -12.43 11.08
N THR A 200 -7.06 -12.70 11.72
CA THR A 200 -7.24 -13.90 12.55
C THR A 200 -6.94 -15.22 11.82
N PRO A 201 -7.35 -15.43 10.54
CA PRO A 201 -7.10 -16.69 9.84
C PRO A 201 -5.62 -17.00 9.63
N THR A 202 -4.77 -15.99 9.38
CA THR A 202 -3.33 -16.23 9.20
C THR A 202 -2.66 -16.60 10.52
N ILE A 203 -3.09 -16.00 11.64
CA ILE A 203 -2.65 -16.36 12.98
C ILE A 203 -3.14 -17.77 13.37
N ALA A 204 -4.38 -18.14 13.00
CA ALA A 204 -4.91 -19.49 13.18
C ALA A 204 -4.07 -20.52 12.39
N ALA A 205 -3.81 -20.26 11.10
CA ALA A 205 -2.96 -21.09 10.25
C ALA A 205 -1.56 -21.30 10.88
N THR A 206 -0.95 -20.23 11.39
CA THR A 206 0.37 -20.29 12.04
C THR A 206 0.35 -21.13 13.33
N ILE A 207 -0.68 -20.98 14.17
CA ILE A 207 -0.83 -21.82 15.39
C ILE A 207 -1.06 -23.30 15.00
N MET A 208 -1.82 -23.59 13.94
CA MET A 208 -2.00 -24.95 13.41
C MET A 208 -0.70 -25.52 12.84
N ALA A 209 0.05 -24.73 12.07
CA ALA A 209 1.35 -25.10 11.54
C ALA A 209 2.37 -25.37 12.66
N ALA A 210 2.36 -24.58 13.74
CA ALA A 210 3.21 -24.80 14.91
C ALA A 210 2.89 -26.13 15.61
N LYS A 211 1.60 -26.46 15.79
CA LYS A 211 1.13 -27.74 16.35
C LYS A 211 1.51 -28.93 15.47
N LEU A 212 1.34 -28.81 14.15
CA LEU A 212 1.68 -29.85 13.17
C LEU A 212 3.19 -30.10 13.09
N ARG A 213 4.00 -29.03 13.06
CA ARG A 213 5.47 -29.08 12.96
C ARG A 213 6.19 -29.31 14.30
N GLN A 214 5.44 -29.45 15.40
CA GLN A 214 5.97 -29.60 16.75
C GLN A 214 6.95 -28.47 17.14
N ILE A 215 6.57 -27.23 16.83
CA ILE A 215 7.30 -26.02 17.20
C ILE A 215 6.77 -25.50 18.54
N ASP A 216 7.27 -26.11 19.61
CA ASP A 216 6.84 -25.88 20.99
C ASP A 216 7.35 -24.57 21.61
N ASN A 217 8.31 -23.87 20.99
CA ASN A 217 8.85 -22.59 21.43
C ASN A 217 8.26 -21.36 20.71
N PHE A 218 7.09 -21.52 20.09
CA PHE A 218 6.26 -20.44 19.54
C PHE A 218 4.96 -20.27 20.35
N CYS A 219 4.49 -19.04 20.50
CA CYS A 219 3.17 -18.70 21.05
C CYS A 219 2.71 -17.31 20.59
N VAL A 220 1.44 -17.00 20.80
CA VAL A 220 0.77 -15.77 20.38
C VAL A 220 0.12 -15.10 21.59
N PHE A 221 0.32 -13.80 21.74
CA PHE A 221 -0.45 -12.95 22.64
C PHE A 221 -1.67 -12.42 21.85
N SER A 222 -2.88 -12.95 22.13
CA SER A 222 -4.05 -12.74 21.27
C SER A 222 -4.95 -11.61 21.77
N THR A 223 -4.96 -10.48 21.06
CA THR A 223 -5.95 -9.40 21.24
C THR A 223 -6.90 -9.29 20.03
N GLN A 224 -7.13 -10.42 19.36
CA GLN A 224 -7.98 -10.52 18.18
C GLN A 224 -9.44 -10.11 18.48
N LYS A 225 -10.01 -9.30 17.60
CA LYS A 225 -11.35 -8.71 17.72
C LYS A 225 -12.25 -9.13 16.56
N VAL A 226 -13.56 -9.18 16.82
CA VAL A 226 -14.56 -9.64 15.84
C VAL A 226 -15.80 -8.74 15.78
N MET A 227 -16.39 -8.68 14.60
CA MET A 227 -17.71 -8.17 14.26
C MET A 227 -18.65 -9.37 14.00
N PRO A 228 -19.99 -9.22 14.09
CA PRO A 228 -20.75 -8.03 14.45
C PRO A 228 -20.93 -7.67 15.95
N PRO A 229 -20.49 -8.41 17.00
CA PRO A 229 -20.89 -8.11 18.40
C PRO A 229 -20.77 -6.64 18.86
N PRO A 230 -19.73 -5.86 18.47
CA PRO A 230 -19.65 -4.44 18.79
C PRO A 230 -20.80 -3.62 18.18
N LEU A 231 -21.26 -3.96 16.97
CA LEU A 231 -22.39 -3.27 16.32
C LEU A 231 -23.69 -3.50 17.10
N HIS A 232 -23.94 -4.72 17.60
CA HIS A 232 -25.08 -4.97 18.49
C HIS A 232 -24.98 -4.15 19.80
N ALA A 233 -23.78 -4.08 20.40
CA ALA A 233 -23.55 -3.27 21.60
C ALA A 233 -23.71 -1.75 21.36
N LEU A 234 -23.44 -1.27 20.14
CA LEU A 234 -23.74 0.11 19.72
C LEU A 234 -25.25 0.33 19.54
N LEU A 235 -25.92 -0.53 18.78
CA LEU A 235 -27.34 -0.38 18.40
C LEU A 235 -28.32 -0.60 19.56
N GLN A 236 -27.86 -1.19 20.67
CA GLN A 236 -28.63 -1.27 21.92
C GLN A 236 -28.63 0.04 22.72
N ASP A 237 -27.83 1.03 22.35
CA ASP A 237 -27.82 2.35 23.01
C ASP A 237 -28.95 3.24 22.47
N PRO A 238 -29.96 3.64 23.28
CA PRO A 238 -31.15 4.33 22.78
C PRO A 238 -30.91 5.80 22.41
N GLU A 239 -29.73 6.37 22.67
CA GLU A 239 -29.37 7.69 22.14
C GLU A 239 -28.87 7.62 20.68
N LEU A 240 -28.45 6.45 20.22
CA LEU A 240 -27.92 6.22 18.87
C LEU A 240 -29.04 6.15 17.83
N ARG A 241 -28.94 6.99 16.80
CA ARG A 241 -29.85 6.99 15.64
C ARG A 241 -29.05 6.78 14.37
N ILE A 242 -28.91 5.51 14.01
CA ILE A 242 -28.32 5.09 12.74
C ILE A 242 -29.43 4.39 11.94
N ASP A 243 -29.85 5.00 10.83
CA ASP A 243 -30.82 4.39 9.93
C ASP A 243 -30.15 3.38 8.95
N GLY A 244 -28.82 3.50 8.76
CA GLY A 244 -28.05 2.53 7.99
C GLY A 244 -26.53 2.57 8.19
N LEU A 245 -25.88 1.43 7.98
CA LEU A 245 -24.44 1.17 8.15
C LEU A 245 -23.75 0.81 6.82
N LEU A 246 -22.63 1.48 6.53
CA LEU A 246 -21.70 1.08 5.48
C LEU A 246 -20.72 0.03 6.04
N CYS A 247 -20.84 -1.22 5.58
CA CYS A 247 -20.18 -2.37 6.18
C CYS A 247 -18.80 -2.66 5.54
N PRO A 248 -17.76 -3.01 6.32
CA PRO A 248 -16.36 -3.07 5.87
C PRO A 248 -16.07 -4.26 4.94
N GLY A 249 -15.64 -3.99 3.70
CA GLY A 249 -15.46 -5.01 2.65
C GLY A 249 -14.52 -6.18 3.00
N HIS A 250 -13.30 -5.90 3.49
CA HIS A 250 -12.33 -6.98 3.79
C HIS A 250 -12.70 -7.84 5.01
N VAL A 251 -13.39 -7.30 6.02
CA VAL A 251 -13.96 -8.11 7.11
C VAL A 251 -15.10 -8.98 6.55
N SER A 252 -15.95 -8.39 5.71
CA SER A 252 -17.09 -9.06 5.09
C SER A 252 -16.69 -10.19 4.12
N SER A 253 -15.49 -10.16 3.52
CA SER A 253 -15.03 -11.30 2.69
C SER A 253 -14.64 -12.52 3.54
N ILE A 254 -14.35 -12.33 4.83
CA ILE A 254 -14.12 -13.41 5.78
C ILE A 254 -15.44 -13.86 6.43
N ILE A 255 -16.22 -12.96 7.03
CA ILE A 255 -17.44 -13.31 7.78
C ILE A 255 -18.72 -13.44 6.93
N GLY A 256 -18.69 -12.96 5.69
CA GLY A 256 -19.82 -12.98 4.76
C GLY A 256 -20.76 -11.79 4.88
N ALA A 257 -21.61 -11.62 3.87
CA ALA A 257 -22.69 -10.62 3.92
C ALA A 257 -23.80 -11.00 4.93
N SER A 258 -24.13 -12.29 5.04
CA SER A 258 -25.16 -12.78 5.96
C SER A 258 -24.87 -12.50 7.44
N ALA A 259 -23.60 -12.25 7.82
CA ALA A 259 -23.24 -11.85 9.18
C ALA A 259 -23.96 -10.56 9.65
N TYR A 260 -24.31 -9.66 8.72
CA TYR A 260 -25.03 -8.42 9.05
C TYR A 260 -26.56 -8.58 9.03
N GLN A 261 -27.10 -9.76 8.68
CA GLN A 261 -28.55 -9.96 8.56
C GLN A 261 -29.28 -9.79 9.89
N GLU A 262 -28.67 -10.20 11.01
CA GLU A 262 -29.25 -9.97 12.34
C GLU A 262 -29.38 -8.47 12.69
N LEU A 263 -28.58 -7.59 12.09
CA LEU A 263 -28.69 -6.14 12.30
C LEU A 263 -29.95 -5.58 11.60
N VAL A 264 -30.27 -6.09 10.41
CA VAL A 264 -31.53 -5.80 9.70
C VAL A 264 -32.71 -6.35 10.51
N ASP A 265 -32.67 -7.64 10.84
CA ASP A 265 -33.83 -8.38 11.38
C ASP A 265 -34.21 -7.93 12.80
N GLN A 266 -33.23 -7.55 13.63
CA GLN A 266 -33.46 -7.12 15.02
C GLN A 266 -33.64 -5.61 15.18
N TYR A 267 -32.90 -4.78 14.41
CA TYR A 267 -32.82 -3.32 14.63
C TYR A 267 -33.42 -2.49 13.48
N GLY A 268 -33.80 -3.11 12.36
CA GLY A 268 -34.31 -2.38 11.19
C GLY A 268 -33.25 -1.52 10.48
N LEU A 269 -31.97 -1.87 10.64
CA LEU A 269 -30.83 -1.12 10.12
C LEU A 269 -30.54 -1.48 8.66
N ALA A 270 -30.48 -0.49 7.76
CA ALA A 270 -30.04 -0.74 6.39
C ALA A 270 -28.53 -1.08 6.39
N CYS A 271 -28.09 -2.12 5.68
CA CYS A 271 -26.69 -2.54 5.69
C CYS A 271 -26.15 -2.65 4.27
N VAL A 272 -25.14 -1.86 3.91
CA VAL A 272 -24.53 -1.92 2.57
C VAL A 272 -23.04 -2.19 2.67
N ILE A 273 -22.60 -3.34 2.17
CA ILE A 273 -21.18 -3.76 2.22
C ILE A 273 -20.43 -3.12 1.06
N SER A 274 -19.31 -2.46 1.35
CA SER A 274 -18.54 -1.70 0.38
C SER A 274 -17.06 -2.09 0.38
N GLY A 275 -16.48 -2.11 -0.82
CA GLY A 275 -15.04 -2.03 -1.00
C GLY A 275 -14.50 -0.62 -0.77
N PHE A 276 -13.21 -0.46 -1.01
CA PHE A 276 -12.42 0.74 -0.69
C PHE A 276 -12.25 1.69 -1.89
N GLU A 277 -12.68 1.27 -3.07
CA GLU A 277 -12.71 2.13 -4.25
C GLU A 277 -13.70 3.28 -4.07
N THR A 278 -13.38 4.46 -4.62
CA THR A 278 -14.29 5.62 -4.60
C THR A 278 -15.66 5.29 -5.20
N SER A 279 -15.70 4.44 -6.24
CA SER A 279 -16.93 3.94 -6.85
C SER A 279 -17.74 3.03 -5.93
N ASP A 280 -17.07 2.16 -5.16
CA ASP A 280 -17.72 1.28 -4.20
C ASP A 280 -18.34 2.12 -3.07
N LEU A 281 -17.56 3.03 -2.49
CA LEU A 281 -18.00 3.89 -1.38
C LEU A 281 -19.18 4.80 -1.78
N LEU A 282 -19.10 5.46 -2.93
CA LEU A 282 -20.18 6.32 -3.43
C LEU A 282 -21.45 5.52 -3.77
N THR A 283 -21.30 4.37 -4.44
CA THR A 283 -22.45 3.52 -4.80
C THR A 283 -23.08 2.89 -3.54
N GLY A 284 -22.25 2.52 -2.57
CA GLY A 284 -22.68 2.01 -1.27
C GLY A 284 -23.49 3.04 -0.49
N LEU A 285 -23.02 4.28 -0.40
CA LEU A 285 -23.76 5.39 0.22
C LEU A 285 -25.07 5.72 -0.51
N ILE A 286 -25.09 5.68 -1.85
CA ILE A 286 -26.30 5.89 -2.65
C ILE A 286 -27.33 4.78 -2.42
N LYS A 287 -26.89 3.51 -2.36
CA LYS A 287 -27.76 2.37 -2.03
C LYS A 287 -28.32 2.51 -0.60
N LEU A 288 -27.46 2.81 0.37
CA LEU A 288 -27.82 2.97 1.78
C LEU A 288 -28.88 4.07 1.97
N ALA A 289 -28.65 5.25 1.38
CA ALA A 289 -29.61 6.35 1.42
C ALA A 289 -30.94 6.03 0.74
N ARG A 290 -30.94 5.22 -0.33
CA ARG A 290 -32.17 4.75 -1.00
C ARG A 290 -32.95 3.73 -0.17
N GLN A 291 -32.28 2.78 0.48
CA GLN A 291 -32.94 1.83 1.37
C GLN A 291 -33.67 2.57 2.50
N VAL A 292 -32.97 3.47 3.19
CA VAL A 292 -33.52 4.30 4.27
C VAL A 292 -34.69 5.17 3.78
N ALA A 293 -34.53 5.88 2.65
CA ALA A 293 -35.56 6.78 2.14
C ALA A 293 -36.83 6.06 1.64
N ASN A 294 -36.70 4.80 1.18
CA ASN A 294 -37.81 4.02 0.64
C ASN A 294 -38.42 3.02 1.65
N GLY A 295 -37.75 2.75 2.77
CA GLY A 295 -38.09 1.64 3.70
C GLY A 295 -37.71 0.25 3.17
N ASP A 296 -36.85 0.17 2.17
CA ASP A 296 -36.35 -1.08 1.54
C ASP A 296 -35.10 -1.59 2.27
N ILE A 297 -35.24 -1.81 3.58
CA ILE A 297 -34.17 -2.13 4.52
C ILE A 297 -33.72 -3.59 4.34
N LYS A 298 -32.41 -3.79 4.07
CA LYS A 298 -31.81 -5.13 3.88
C LYS A 298 -30.28 -5.09 4.01
N VAL A 299 -29.66 -6.27 3.99
CA VAL A 299 -28.24 -6.38 3.63
C VAL A 299 -28.13 -6.33 2.11
N GLU A 300 -27.32 -5.41 1.59
CA GLU A 300 -27.02 -5.31 0.16
C GLU A 300 -25.51 -5.30 -0.07
N ASN A 301 -25.05 -6.27 -0.85
CA ASN A 301 -23.64 -6.47 -1.10
C ASN A 301 -23.19 -5.66 -2.33
N ASN A 302 -22.64 -4.46 -2.10
CA ASN A 302 -22.04 -3.62 -3.15
C ASN A 302 -20.57 -4.02 -3.44
N TYR A 303 -20.06 -5.09 -2.83
CA TYR A 303 -18.69 -5.59 -2.99
C TYR A 303 -18.67 -7.08 -3.39
N SER A 304 -19.69 -7.51 -4.16
CA SER A 304 -19.95 -8.90 -4.55
C SER A 304 -18.84 -9.58 -5.37
N ARG A 305 -17.87 -8.81 -5.88
CA ARG A 305 -16.66 -9.32 -6.55
C ARG A 305 -15.58 -9.85 -5.59
N VAL A 306 -15.76 -9.67 -4.26
CA VAL A 306 -14.85 -10.15 -3.20
C VAL A 306 -15.61 -10.77 -2.02
N VAL A 307 -16.86 -10.35 -1.79
CA VAL A 307 -17.70 -10.80 -0.67
C VAL A 307 -18.76 -11.78 -1.18
N SER A 308 -18.74 -13.02 -0.73
CA SER A 308 -19.84 -13.97 -0.89
C SER A 308 -20.91 -13.77 0.20
N GLN A 309 -22.07 -14.42 0.08
CA GLN A 309 -23.10 -14.34 1.13
C GLN A 309 -22.63 -14.91 2.47
N GLU A 310 -21.90 -16.02 2.45
CA GLU A 310 -21.47 -16.75 3.66
C GLU A 310 -20.04 -16.45 4.08
N GLY A 311 -19.29 -15.69 3.28
CA GLY A 311 -17.88 -15.39 3.50
C GLY A 311 -16.97 -16.57 3.17
N ASN A 312 -15.74 -16.52 3.66
CA ASN A 312 -14.77 -17.58 3.49
C ASN A 312 -14.98 -18.68 4.55
N ARG A 313 -15.85 -19.66 4.24
CA ARG A 313 -16.13 -20.82 5.11
C ARG A 313 -14.86 -21.56 5.56
N ARG A 314 -13.85 -21.70 4.68
CA ARG A 314 -12.56 -22.36 5.01
C ARG A 314 -11.80 -21.58 6.11
N ALA A 315 -11.70 -20.25 5.96
CA ALA A 315 -11.09 -19.37 6.96
C ALA A 315 -11.88 -19.35 8.29
N GLN A 316 -13.21 -19.30 8.23
CA GLN A 316 -14.06 -19.39 9.44
C GLN A 316 -13.86 -20.71 10.18
N ALA A 317 -13.81 -21.85 9.48
CA ALA A 317 -13.57 -23.15 10.09
C ALA A 317 -12.19 -23.20 10.79
N MET A 318 -11.16 -22.68 10.14
CA MET A 318 -9.80 -22.58 10.69
C MET A 318 -9.73 -21.70 11.95
N VAL A 319 -10.39 -20.53 11.94
CA VAL A 319 -10.49 -19.66 13.13
C VAL A 319 -11.25 -20.35 14.25
N ASN A 320 -12.41 -20.96 13.95
CA ASN A 320 -13.22 -21.68 14.93
C ASN A 320 -12.52 -22.93 15.52
N GLN A 321 -11.55 -23.50 14.82
CA GLN A 321 -10.72 -24.60 15.32
C GLN A 321 -9.71 -24.10 16.37
N VAL A 322 -8.98 -23.03 16.09
CA VAL A 322 -7.92 -22.53 16.99
C VAL A 322 -8.45 -21.68 18.13
N PHE A 323 -9.46 -20.86 17.85
CA PHE A 323 -10.00 -19.85 18.74
C PHE A 323 -11.43 -20.17 19.18
N GLU A 324 -11.85 -19.53 20.26
CA GLU A 324 -13.25 -19.46 20.67
C GLU A 324 -13.65 -18.04 21.10
N PRO A 325 -14.94 -17.68 20.99
CA PRO A 325 -15.43 -16.39 21.44
C PRO A 325 -15.09 -16.11 22.91
N ALA A 326 -14.64 -14.89 23.16
CA ALA A 326 -14.30 -14.38 24.47
C ALA A 326 -14.89 -12.97 24.63
N ASP A 327 -15.21 -12.64 25.88
CA ASP A 327 -15.51 -11.27 26.25
C ASP A 327 -14.18 -10.48 26.21
N MET A 328 -14.20 -9.32 25.57
CA MET A 328 -12.98 -8.58 25.21
C MET A 328 -13.16 -7.10 25.52
N GLU A 329 -12.11 -6.43 25.99
CA GLU A 329 -12.16 -5.00 26.32
C GLU A 329 -12.05 -4.15 25.05
N TRP A 330 -13.03 -3.28 24.83
CA TRP A 330 -13.02 -2.28 23.78
C TRP A 330 -12.95 -0.89 24.38
N ARG A 331 -11.74 -0.31 24.47
CA ARG A 331 -11.42 1.13 24.28
C ARG A 331 -12.67 2.04 24.10
N GLY A 332 -13.19 2.58 25.20
CA GLY A 332 -14.36 3.48 25.24
C GLY A 332 -15.76 2.82 25.24
N LEU A 333 -15.89 1.57 24.82
CA LEU A 333 -17.12 0.79 24.82
C LEU A 333 -17.22 -0.19 26.01
N GLY A 334 -16.11 -0.42 26.72
CA GLY A 334 -15.99 -1.37 27.83
C GLY A 334 -15.85 -2.81 27.35
N THR A 335 -16.06 -3.77 28.24
CA THR A 335 -16.04 -5.20 27.90
C THR A 335 -17.30 -5.57 27.13
N ILE A 336 -17.14 -5.94 25.85
CA ILE A 336 -18.25 -6.39 25.00
C ILE A 336 -18.24 -7.92 24.94
N GLY A 337 -19.38 -8.53 25.22
CA GLY A 337 -19.52 -10.00 25.24
C GLY A 337 -19.22 -10.64 23.89
N ALA A 338 -18.50 -11.76 23.90
CA ALA A 338 -18.11 -12.55 22.71
C ALA A 338 -17.44 -11.76 21.55
N SER A 339 -16.89 -10.57 21.84
CA SER A 339 -16.37 -9.62 20.83
C SER A 339 -14.88 -9.74 20.51
N GLY A 340 -14.19 -10.71 21.12
CA GLY A 340 -12.83 -11.08 20.78
C GLY A 340 -12.62 -12.58 20.81
N LEU A 341 -11.38 -13.01 20.55
CA LEU A 341 -11.03 -14.41 20.36
C LEU A 341 -9.86 -14.84 21.25
N ARG A 342 -10.14 -15.78 22.14
CA ARG A 342 -9.14 -16.48 22.96
C ARG A 342 -8.74 -17.79 22.31
N ILE A 343 -7.51 -18.23 22.54
CA ILE A 343 -7.00 -19.50 22.03
C ILE A 343 -7.65 -20.64 22.85
N ARG A 344 -8.10 -21.71 22.19
CA ARG A 344 -8.72 -22.86 22.89
C ARG A 344 -7.72 -23.61 23.76
N ASP A 345 -8.20 -24.28 24.80
CA ASP A 345 -7.36 -25.09 25.71
C ASP A 345 -6.54 -26.18 24.98
N GLU A 346 -7.05 -26.73 23.88
CA GLU A 346 -6.31 -27.70 23.05
C GLU A 346 -5.16 -27.08 22.22
N TYR A 347 -5.04 -25.75 22.22
CA TYR A 347 -3.96 -24.96 21.65
C TYR A 347 -3.20 -24.14 22.73
N ARG A 348 -3.47 -24.34 24.03
CA ARG A 348 -2.89 -23.56 25.15
C ARG A 348 -1.35 -23.50 25.24
N LEU A 349 -0.64 -24.35 24.51
CA LEU A 349 0.82 -24.30 24.37
C LEU A 349 1.27 -23.05 23.59
N PHE A 350 0.42 -22.60 22.67
CA PHE A 350 0.62 -21.46 21.77
C PHE A 350 -0.05 -20.18 22.29
N ASP A 351 -0.60 -20.19 23.50
CA ASP A 351 -1.18 -19.03 24.16
C ASP A 351 -0.13 -18.40 25.08
N ALA A 352 0.24 -17.14 24.83
CA ALA A 352 1.26 -16.44 25.61
C ALA A 352 0.78 -16.06 27.02
N GLU A 353 -0.49 -15.71 27.20
CA GLU A 353 -1.06 -15.35 28.51
C GLU A 353 -1.05 -16.57 29.44
N LYS A 354 -1.54 -17.72 28.96
CA LYS A 354 -1.57 -18.98 29.72
C LYS A 354 -0.18 -19.59 29.98
N ARG A 355 0.84 -19.14 29.25
CA ARG A 355 2.21 -19.68 29.30
C ARG A 355 3.18 -18.83 30.10
N LEU A 356 2.95 -17.53 30.18
CA LEU A 356 3.80 -16.56 30.89
C LEU A 356 3.14 -15.97 32.14
N ASP A 357 1.91 -16.37 32.48
CA ASP A 357 1.15 -15.94 33.67
C ASP A 357 0.95 -14.41 33.74
N ILE A 358 0.59 -13.84 32.58
CA ILE A 358 0.50 -12.40 32.37
C ILE A 358 -0.83 -11.87 32.95
N SER A 359 -0.76 -11.12 34.04
CA SER A 359 -1.89 -10.30 34.51
C SER A 359 -1.89 -8.93 33.86
N LEU A 360 -2.94 -8.60 33.10
CA LEU A 360 -3.21 -7.23 32.68
C LEU A 360 -3.80 -6.44 33.85
N GLU A 361 -3.25 -5.26 34.16
CA GLU A 361 -3.86 -4.33 35.13
C GLU A 361 -5.01 -3.54 34.47
N GLU A 362 -6.14 -3.42 35.17
CA GLU A 362 -7.26 -2.60 34.69
C GLU A 362 -6.91 -1.10 34.76
N VAL A 363 -6.93 -0.42 33.61
CA VAL A 363 -6.65 1.01 33.52
C VAL A 363 -7.97 1.80 33.58
N GLU A 364 -8.26 2.43 34.72
CA GLU A 364 -9.51 3.20 34.92
C GLU A 364 -9.71 4.29 33.85
N GLU A 365 -10.92 4.40 33.30
CA GLU A 365 -11.23 5.47 32.35
C GLU A 365 -11.21 6.86 33.02
N PRO A 366 -10.61 7.88 32.38
CA PRO A 366 -10.44 9.19 32.99
C PRO A 366 -11.78 9.91 33.18
N GLN A 367 -12.11 10.22 34.44
CA GLN A 367 -13.40 10.79 34.84
C GLN A 367 -13.86 11.96 33.95
N GLY A 368 -15.01 11.78 33.29
CA GLY A 368 -15.62 12.76 32.37
C GLY A 368 -15.16 12.66 30.91
N CYS A 369 -14.38 11.64 30.54
CA CYS A 369 -14.06 11.35 29.15
C CYS A 369 -15.30 10.80 28.42
N LEU A 370 -15.69 11.42 27.31
CA LEU A 370 -16.74 10.87 26.43
C LEU A 370 -16.12 10.17 25.20
N CYS A 371 -14.91 9.61 25.31
CA CYS A 371 -14.31 8.90 24.16
C CYS A 371 -15.15 7.68 23.76
N GLY A 372 -15.84 7.06 24.73
CA GLY A 372 -16.89 6.08 24.48
C GLY A 372 -18.00 6.64 23.61
N ASP A 373 -18.74 7.65 24.08
CA ASP A 373 -19.85 8.25 23.34
C ASP A 373 -19.45 8.81 21.95
N ILE A 374 -18.17 9.16 21.78
CA ILE A 374 -17.56 9.55 20.49
C ILE A 374 -17.34 8.34 19.58
N LEU A 375 -16.81 7.24 20.09
CA LEU A 375 -16.64 5.98 19.34
C LEU A 375 -17.99 5.31 19.05
N LYS A 376 -19.01 5.54 19.89
CA LYS A 376 -20.41 5.24 19.61
C LYS A 376 -21.01 6.16 18.55
N GLY A 377 -20.54 7.40 18.43
CA GLY A 377 -21.11 8.42 17.54
C GLY A 377 -22.28 9.22 18.12
N ILE A 378 -22.66 8.99 19.38
CA ILE A 378 -23.68 9.76 20.13
C ILE A 378 -23.25 11.23 20.27
N GLN A 379 -21.96 11.44 20.56
CA GLN A 379 -21.37 12.77 20.68
C GLN A 379 -20.25 12.95 19.66
N THR A 380 -20.14 14.14 19.06
CA THR A 380 -18.97 14.49 18.25
C THR A 380 -17.83 14.96 19.16
N PRO A 381 -16.55 14.82 18.76
CA PRO A 381 -15.42 15.19 19.60
C PRO A 381 -15.53 16.58 20.27
N PRO A 382 -15.95 17.67 19.58
CA PRO A 382 -16.13 19.00 20.18
C PRO A 382 -17.08 19.09 21.38
N LYS A 383 -17.95 18.09 21.60
CA LYS A 383 -18.89 18.07 22.73
C LYS A 383 -18.30 17.46 24.01
N CYS A 384 -17.24 16.67 23.92
CA CYS A 384 -16.61 16.06 25.10
C CYS A 384 -16.00 17.17 25.99
N PRO A 385 -16.25 17.19 27.32
CA PRO A 385 -15.77 18.24 28.19
C PRO A 385 -14.25 18.17 28.40
N LEU A 386 -13.60 17.05 28.03
CA LEU A 386 -12.15 16.93 27.97
C LEU A 386 -11.58 17.29 26.58
N PHE A 387 -12.33 17.17 25.48
CA PHE A 387 -11.77 17.41 24.14
C PHE A 387 -11.31 18.86 23.97
N ALA A 388 -10.12 19.04 23.38
CA ALA A 388 -9.43 20.32 23.23
C ALA A 388 -9.21 21.10 24.56
N LYS A 389 -9.23 20.39 25.71
CA LYS A 389 -9.14 20.98 27.08
C LYS A 389 -8.27 20.15 28.05
N ARG A 390 -8.50 18.84 28.11
CA ARG A 390 -7.86 17.82 28.98
C ARG A 390 -7.58 16.48 28.26
N CYS A 391 -7.99 16.39 27.00
CA CYS A 391 -7.78 15.32 26.03
C CYS A 391 -7.61 15.99 24.67
N THR A 392 -6.42 15.86 24.08
CA THR A 392 -5.98 16.68 22.94
C THR A 392 -5.05 15.83 22.05
N PRO A 393 -4.88 16.07 20.73
CA PRO A 393 -4.11 15.17 19.84
C PRO A 393 -2.72 14.70 20.33
N ALA A 394 -1.99 15.52 21.10
CA ALA A 394 -0.77 15.12 21.81
C ALA A 394 -0.84 15.41 23.33
N SER A 395 -2.06 15.45 23.88
CA SER A 395 -2.34 14.82 25.18
C SER A 395 -3.46 13.78 25.00
N PRO A 396 -3.18 12.72 24.22
CA PRO A 396 -4.22 11.96 23.58
C PRO A 396 -4.80 10.99 24.58
N ARG A 397 -6.08 11.20 24.89
CA ARG A 397 -6.90 10.12 25.43
C ARG A 397 -7.57 9.30 24.29
N ARG A 398 -7.13 9.49 23.02
CA ARG A 398 -6.84 8.52 21.89
C ARG A 398 -6.81 9.23 20.48
N THR A 399 -6.84 8.55 19.30
CA THR A 399 -5.95 8.72 18.07
C THR A 399 -6.52 9.13 16.64
N GLY A 400 -5.67 9.46 15.60
CA GLY A 400 -5.99 9.56 14.11
C GLY A 400 -4.92 10.21 13.13
N GLU A 401 -4.86 9.92 11.78
CA GLU A 401 -3.67 10.15 10.86
C GLU A 401 -3.91 10.30 9.28
N PRO A 402 -2.94 10.82 8.44
CA PRO A 402 -2.80 10.66 6.94
C PRO A 402 -1.38 10.22 6.37
N GLY A 403 -1.23 9.83 5.08
CA GLY A 403 -0.07 9.02 4.55
C GLY A 403 0.96 9.58 3.49
N ALA A 404 1.92 8.72 3.04
CA ALA A 404 3.19 9.06 2.30
C ALA A 404 3.83 7.88 1.46
N HIS A 405 4.93 8.10 0.69
CA HIS A 405 5.60 7.13 -0.22
C HIS A 405 7.10 6.82 0.09
N SER A 406 7.56 5.56 -0.07
CA SER A 406 8.93 5.10 0.29
C SER A 406 9.63 4.23 -0.76
N TYR A 407 10.95 4.41 -0.90
CA TYR A 407 11.85 3.86 -1.92
C TYR A 407 12.97 3.01 -1.30
N VAL A 408 13.19 1.82 -1.87
CA VAL A 408 14.03 0.73 -1.33
C VAL A 408 14.79 -0.04 -2.43
N VAL A 409 15.30 0.67 -3.43
CA VAL A 409 15.98 0.05 -4.59
C VAL A 409 17.37 -0.47 -4.24
N ASP A 410 17.67 -1.69 -4.70
CA ASP A 410 19.00 -2.30 -4.65
C ASP A 410 19.35 -2.89 -6.03
N PRO A 411 20.57 -2.67 -6.57
CA PRO A 411 21.63 -1.83 -6.02
C PRO A 411 21.22 -0.35 -5.97
N ILE A 412 21.79 0.39 -5.02
CA ILE A 412 21.48 1.82 -4.81
C ILE A 412 21.86 2.70 -6.02
N PHE A 413 22.93 2.31 -6.73
CA PHE A 413 23.40 2.97 -7.95
C PHE A 413 23.30 2.00 -9.12
N PHE A 414 22.75 2.47 -10.23
CA PHE A 414 22.54 1.68 -11.45
C PHE A 414 22.83 2.53 -12.69
N PRO A 415 23.05 1.90 -13.87
CA PRO A 415 23.06 2.65 -15.13
C PRO A 415 21.77 3.47 -15.29
N GLY A 416 21.89 4.74 -15.67
CA GLY A 416 20.76 5.67 -15.79
C GLY A 416 20.29 6.35 -14.49
N GLY A 417 20.65 5.86 -13.29
CA GLY A 417 20.14 6.49 -12.06
C GLY A 417 20.61 5.89 -10.73
N ASP A 418 19.93 6.31 -9.67
CA ASP A 418 20.17 5.90 -8.29
C ASP A 418 18.90 6.12 -7.45
N ILE A 419 18.90 5.63 -6.21
CA ILE A 419 17.78 5.80 -5.25
C ILE A 419 17.36 7.27 -5.05
N GLY A 420 18.28 8.22 -5.20
CA GLY A 420 18.05 9.65 -5.01
C GLY A 420 17.27 10.27 -6.17
N LYS A 421 17.73 10.02 -7.40
CA LYS A 421 16.98 10.35 -8.63
C LYS A 421 15.60 9.68 -8.62
N LEU A 422 15.56 8.40 -8.29
CA LEU A 422 14.33 7.60 -8.24
C LEU A 422 13.27 8.20 -7.31
N ALA A 423 13.64 8.54 -6.07
CA ALA A 423 12.72 9.13 -5.10
C ALA A 423 12.14 10.49 -5.57
N VAL A 424 13.00 11.36 -6.10
CA VAL A 424 12.57 12.67 -6.64
C VAL A 424 11.66 12.50 -7.85
N HIS A 425 12.03 11.66 -8.82
CA HIS A 425 11.25 11.47 -10.04
C HIS A 425 9.91 10.79 -9.78
N GLY A 426 9.89 9.70 -9.00
CA GLY A 426 8.67 8.95 -8.69
C GLY A 426 7.59 9.82 -8.03
N THR A 427 7.95 10.53 -6.95
CA THR A 427 6.98 11.39 -6.24
C THR A 427 6.51 12.60 -7.08
N ILE A 428 7.32 13.05 -8.05
CA ILE A 428 6.90 14.04 -9.04
C ILE A 428 5.95 13.45 -10.08
N ASN A 429 6.14 12.18 -10.46
CA ASN A 429 5.30 11.45 -11.40
C ASN A 429 3.93 11.12 -10.78
N ASP A 430 3.88 10.64 -9.53
CA ASP A 430 2.66 10.44 -8.74
C ASP A 430 1.74 11.68 -8.80
N LEU A 431 2.29 12.87 -8.53
CA LEU A 431 1.57 14.14 -8.60
C LEU A 431 1.11 14.46 -10.04
N ALA A 432 1.98 14.26 -11.03
CA ALA A 432 1.66 14.51 -12.43
C ALA A 432 0.53 13.60 -12.94
N MET A 433 0.47 12.33 -12.53
CA MET A 433 -0.61 11.40 -12.91
C MET A 433 -1.97 11.79 -12.30
N ARG A 434 -1.99 12.65 -11.27
CA ARG A 434 -3.22 13.29 -10.76
C ARG A 434 -3.59 14.59 -11.49
N GLY A 435 -2.87 14.96 -12.55
CA GLY A 435 -3.02 16.25 -13.23
C GLY A 435 -2.54 17.45 -12.40
N ALA A 436 -1.78 17.21 -11.33
CA ALA A 436 -1.28 18.25 -10.45
C ALA A 436 0.05 18.82 -10.98
N ARG A 437 0.23 20.14 -10.90
CA ARG A 437 1.53 20.78 -11.03
C ARG A 437 2.28 20.67 -9.70
N PRO A 438 3.42 19.96 -9.62
CA PRO A 438 4.19 19.87 -8.38
C PRO A 438 4.68 21.25 -7.92
N LEU A 439 4.75 21.45 -6.60
CA LEU A 439 5.29 22.65 -5.96
C LEU A 439 6.57 22.37 -5.19
N CYS A 440 6.60 21.30 -4.41
CA CYS A 440 7.73 20.95 -3.56
C CYS A 440 7.67 19.49 -3.08
N LEU A 441 8.80 19.00 -2.56
CA LEU A 441 8.97 17.70 -1.93
C LEU A 441 9.46 17.83 -0.48
N SER A 442 9.08 16.88 0.37
CA SER A 442 9.85 16.51 1.56
C SER A 442 10.80 15.34 1.25
N LEU A 443 11.90 15.21 1.99
CA LEU A 443 12.89 14.12 1.85
C LEU A 443 13.29 13.55 3.22
N ALA A 444 12.86 12.35 3.56
CA ALA A 444 13.29 11.63 4.75
C ALA A 444 14.25 10.49 4.41
N LEU A 445 15.42 10.47 5.06
CA LEU A 445 16.48 9.48 4.83
C LEU A 445 16.60 8.53 6.03
N ILE A 446 16.66 7.23 5.79
CA ILE A 446 16.93 6.20 6.80
C ILE A 446 18.22 5.50 6.40
N LEU A 447 19.31 5.83 7.06
CA LEU A 447 20.67 5.35 6.81
C LEU A 447 21.04 4.23 7.78
N GLU A 448 21.80 3.25 7.32
CA GLU A 448 22.44 2.28 8.20
C GLU A 448 23.73 2.86 8.81
N GLU A 449 24.01 2.57 10.07
CA GLU A 449 25.29 2.86 10.70
C GLU A 449 26.43 2.12 9.96
N GLY A 450 27.44 2.88 9.52
CA GLY A 450 28.50 2.37 8.66
C GLY A 450 28.26 2.58 7.16
N PHE A 451 27.11 3.13 6.75
CA PHE A 451 26.89 3.55 5.36
C PHE A 451 27.93 4.59 4.92
N ALA A 452 28.46 4.45 3.71
CA ALA A 452 29.60 5.24 3.24
C ALA A 452 29.20 6.71 2.98
N LEU A 453 29.97 7.65 3.54
CA LEU A 453 29.73 9.09 3.34
C LEU A 453 29.89 9.50 1.87
N ASP A 454 30.89 8.96 1.17
CA ASP A 454 31.08 9.17 -0.27
C ASP A 454 29.83 8.79 -1.09
N ASP A 455 29.14 7.72 -0.71
CA ASP A 455 27.90 7.28 -1.37
C ASP A 455 26.70 8.12 -0.95
N LEU A 456 26.63 8.56 0.31
CA LEU A 456 25.62 9.53 0.76
C LEU A 456 25.76 10.86 0.01
N GLU A 457 26.97 11.42 -0.10
CA GLU A 457 27.23 12.65 -0.84
C GLU A 457 26.81 12.52 -2.31
N ARG A 458 27.11 11.38 -2.95
CA ARG A 458 26.66 11.09 -4.33
C ARG A 458 25.14 11.06 -4.44
N ILE A 459 24.43 10.44 -3.49
CA ILE A 459 22.95 10.38 -3.49
C ILE A 459 22.34 11.76 -3.26
N ILE A 460 22.84 12.53 -2.29
CA ILE A 460 22.38 13.91 -2.03
C ILE A 460 22.63 14.82 -3.24
N ALA A 461 23.79 14.70 -3.90
CA ALA A 461 24.08 15.43 -5.13
C ALA A 461 23.11 15.04 -6.27
N SER A 462 22.75 13.76 -6.39
CA SER A 462 21.81 13.27 -7.39
C SER A 462 20.37 13.73 -7.13
N ILE A 463 19.93 13.78 -5.86
CA ILE A 463 18.66 14.38 -5.43
C ILE A 463 18.63 15.88 -5.78
N GLY A 464 19.70 16.60 -5.46
CA GLY A 464 19.83 18.03 -5.77
C GLY A 464 19.82 18.29 -7.28
N GLU A 465 20.48 17.45 -8.07
CA GLU A 465 20.40 17.48 -9.53
C GLU A 465 18.98 17.20 -10.03
N ALA A 466 18.33 16.11 -9.58
CA ALA A 466 16.98 15.75 -10.01
C ALA A 466 15.94 16.83 -9.66
N SER A 467 16.01 17.37 -8.44
CA SER A 467 15.14 18.45 -7.95
C SER A 467 15.32 19.73 -8.77
N LYS A 468 16.56 20.13 -9.03
CA LYS A 468 16.89 21.29 -9.86
C LYS A 468 16.52 21.10 -11.33
N ASN A 469 16.82 19.94 -11.91
CA ASN A 469 16.52 19.60 -13.29
C ASN A 469 15.01 19.48 -13.52
N SER A 470 14.23 19.10 -12.50
CA SER A 470 12.76 19.15 -12.51
C SER A 470 12.21 20.55 -12.27
N GLY A 471 12.89 21.38 -11.45
CA GLY A 471 12.37 22.66 -10.98
C GLY A 471 11.42 22.54 -9.80
N VAL A 472 11.44 21.40 -9.10
CA VAL A 472 10.57 21.09 -7.95
C VAL A 472 11.46 20.97 -6.71
N PRO A 473 11.55 21.99 -5.84
CA PRO A 473 12.47 22.01 -4.71
C PRO A 473 12.10 20.96 -3.64
N VAL A 474 13.12 20.29 -3.10
CA VAL A 474 13.03 19.70 -1.76
C VAL A 474 13.08 20.86 -0.75
N VAL A 475 11.99 21.07 0.00
CA VAL A 475 11.83 22.24 0.91
C VAL A 475 11.92 21.89 2.38
N THR A 476 11.87 20.59 2.71
CA THR A 476 12.00 20.09 4.07
C THR A 476 12.47 18.64 4.02
N GLY A 477 12.90 18.10 5.16
CA GLY A 477 13.38 16.73 5.22
C GLY A 477 13.72 16.26 6.61
N ASP A 478 14.10 15.00 6.70
CA ASP A 478 14.51 14.33 7.91
C ASP A 478 15.69 13.39 7.63
N THR A 479 16.47 13.05 8.65
CA THR A 479 17.50 12.02 8.55
C THR A 479 17.57 11.22 9.83
N LYS A 480 17.58 9.89 9.70
CA LYS A 480 17.75 8.92 10.77
C LYS A 480 18.90 8.01 10.40
N VAL A 481 19.74 7.69 11.39
CA VAL A 481 20.68 6.58 11.32
C VAL A 481 20.15 5.47 12.22
N VAL A 482 20.02 4.26 11.69
CA VAL A 482 19.70 3.05 12.46
C VAL A 482 20.98 2.24 12.69
N PRO A 483 21.12 1.49 13.80
CA PRO A 483 22.34 0.71 14.06
C PRO A 483 22.64 -0.31 12.96
N HIS A 484 23.89 -0.76 12.89
CA HIS A 484 24.32 -1.74 11.90
C HIS A 484 23.46 -3.03 11.97
N GLY A 485 23.01 -3.51 10.81
CA GLY A 485 22.06 -4.63 10.71
C GLY A 485 20.61 -4.30 11.10
N LYS A 486 20.24 -3.02 11.23
CA LYS A 486 18.84 -2.55 11.46
C LYS A 486 18.23 -1.77 10.30
N GLY A 487 18.95 -1.67 9.18
CA GLY A 487 18.48 -1.25 7.87
C GLY A 487 19.34 -1.94 6.80
N ASP A 488 18.95 -1.86 5.54
CA ASP A 488 19.80 -2.29 4.41
C ASP A 488 20.36 -1.03 3.74
N LYS A 489 21.55 -0.59 4.16
CA LYS A 489 22.31 0.54 3.58
C LYS A 489 21.61 1.92 3.69
N ILE A 490 20.59 2.18 2.87
CA ILE A 490 19.81 3.42 2.83
C ILE A 490 18.39 3.18 2.26
N PHE A 491 17.39 3.73 2.94
CA PHE A 491 16.04 3.91 2.41
C PHE A 491 15.70 5.41 2.31
N ILE A 492 14.86 5.77 1.36
CA ILE A 492 14.41 7.16 1.16
C ILE A 492 12.88 7.19 1.14
N ASN A 493 12.29 8.13 1.87
CA ASN A 493 10.88 8.49 1.74
C ASN A 493 10.79 9.92 1.20
N THR A 494 9.88 10.15 0.27
CA THR A 494 9.58 11.48 -0.26
C THR A 494 8.07 11.67 -0.31
N SER A 495 7.60 12.84 0.07
CA SER A 495 6.18 13.21 -0.02
C SER A 495 6.06 14.52 -0.77
N GLY A 496 5.21 14.56 -1.79
CA GLY A 496 5.06 15.69 -2.68
C GLY A 496 3.81 16.53 -2.39
N ILE A 497 3.91 17.84 -2.60
CA ILE A 497 2.76 18.74 -2.64
C ILE A 497 2.66 19.30 -4.07
N GLY A 498 1.48 19.19 -4.67
CA GLY A 498 1.15 19.77 -5.97
C GLY A 498 -0.23 20.43 -5.95
N VAL A 499 -0.53 21.21 -6.98
CA VAL A 499 -1.84 21.86 -7.17
C VAL A 499 -2.48 21.34 -8.45
N VAL A 500 -3.68 20.79 -8.32
CA VAL A 500 -4.56 20.43 -9.44
C VAL A 500 -5.36 21.68 -9.84
N ASP A 501 -5.56 21.89 -11.14
CA ASP A 501 -6.48 22.91 -11.64
C ASP A 501 -7.91 22.36 -11.62
N GLU A 502 -8.89 23.13 -11.12
CA GLU A 502 -10.29 22.67 -11.00
C GLU A 502 -10.95 22.33 -12.36
N THR A 503 -10.35 22.75 -13.47
CA THR A 503 -10.79 22.39 -14.83
C THR A 503 -10.27 21.04 -15.35
N HIS A 504 -9.32 20.40 -14.64
CA HIS A 504 -8.77 19.10 -15.00
C HIS A 504 -9.48 17.96 -14.27
N SER A 505 -9.90 16.92 -15.00
CA SER A 505 -10.65 15.78 -14.46
C SER A 505 -9.96 14.46 -14.82
N ILE A 506 -8.83 14.16 -14.16
CA ILE A 506 -8.00 12.97 -14.46
C ILE A 506 -8.30 11.82 -13.51
N SER A 507 -8.73 10.68 -14.05
CA SER A 507 -9.06 9.47 -13.29
C SER A 507 -9.13 8.25 -14.20
N SER A 508 -8.62 7.10 -13.75
CA SER A 508 -8.74 5.82 -14.47
C SER A 508 -10.18 5.39 -14.79
N ARG A 509 -11.19 6.01 -14.15
CA ARG A 509 -12.62 5.80 -14.44
C ARG A 509 -13.16 6.62 -15.61
N HIS A 510 -12.37 7.52 -16.20
CA HIS A 510 -12.83 8.45 -17.24
C HIS A 510 -12.52 8.00 -18.68
N GLY A 511 -11.79 6.88 -18.85
CA GLY A 511 -11.55 6.29 -20.17
C GLY A 511 -12.86 5.87 -20.84
N GLN A 512 -12.97 6.13 -22.14
CA GLN A 512 -14.18 5.96 -22.95
C GLN A 512 -13.95 4.95 -24.09
N PRO A 513 -15.00 4.27 -24.59
CA PRO A 513 -14.87 3.39 -25.75
C PRO A 513 -14.40 4.18 -26.99
N GLY A 514 -13.29 3.75 -27.58
CA GLY A 514 -12.65 4.40 -28.73
C GLY A 514 -11.48 5.34 -28.37
N ASP A 515 -11.21 5.60 -27.09
CA ASP A 515 -9.99 6.32 -26.69
C ASP A 515 -8.74 5.55 -27.12
N HIS A 516 -7.70 6.26 -27.58
CA HIS A 516 -6.40 5.66 -27.83
C HIS A 516 -5.55 5.63 -26.56
N LEU A 517 -4.74 4.58 -26.42
CA LEU A 517 -3.75 4.43 -25.36
C LEU A 517 -2.36 4.77 -25.91
N ILE A 518 -1.74 5.82 -25.39
CA ILE A 518 -0.36 6.21 -25.70
C ILE A 518 0.56 5.82 -24.54
N LEU A 519 1.65 5.13 -24.83
CA LEU A 519 2.78 4.98 -23.89
C LEU A 519 3.86 6.00 -24.25
N SER A 520 4.41 6.71 -23.25
CA SER A 520 5.31 7.85 -23.48
C SER A 520 6.72 7.50 -23.99
N GLY A 521 7.10 6.23 -24.03
CA GLY A 521 8.40 5.80 -24.51
C GLY A 521 8.58 4.31 -24.38
N THR A 522 9.84 3.84 -24.41
CA THR A 522 10.13 2.40 -24.32
C THR A 522 9.68 1.75 -23.00
N MET A 523 9.60 0.42 -22.93
CA MET A 523 9.29 -0.29 -21.67
C MET A 523 10.35 -1.30 -21.25
N GLY A 524 10.35 -1.64 -19.96
CA GLY A 524 11.24 -2.58 -19.29
C GLY A 524 12.63 -2.04 -18.94
N ASP A 525 12.96 -0.81 -19.37
CA ASP A 525 14.30 -0.21 -19.26
C ASP A 525 14.86 -0.22 -17.81
N HIS A 526 14.08 0.21 -16.81
CA HIS A 526 14.51 0.17 -15.40
C HIS A 526 14.56 -1.25 -14.84
N GLY A 527 13.46 -2.01 -14.92
CA GLY A 527 13.38 -3.36 -14.37
C GLY A 527 14.51 -4.27 -14.84
N ILE A 528 14.80 -4.28 -16.16
CA ILE A 528 15.87 -5.13 -16.70
C ILE A 528 17.26 -4.64 -16.29
N THR A 529 17.47 -3.32 -16.16
CA THR A 529 18.72 -2.73 -15.71
C THR A 529 19.03 -3.12 -14.26
N ILE A 530 18.02 -3.14 -13.37
CA ILE A 530 18.18 -3.60 -11.99
C ILE A 530 18.44 -5.11 -11.94
N MET A 531 17.63 -5.91 -12.64
CA MET A 531 17.74 -7.38 -12.60
C MET A 531 19.07 -7.90 -13.17
N THR A 532 19.51 -7.39 -14.32
CA THR A 532 20.80 -7.78 -14.92
C THR A 532 21.99 -7.38 -14.04
N ARG A 533 21.89 -6.25 -13.31
CA ARG A 533 22.89 -5.83 -12.32
C ARG A 533 22.93 -6.75 -11.09
N ARG A 534 21.77 -7.14 -10.54
CA ARG A 534 21.68 -8.14 -9.46
C ARG A 534 22.23 -9.50 -9.86
N ALA A 535 21.94 -9.94 -11.09
CA ALA A 535 22.45 -11.20 -11.65
C ALA A 535 23.95 -11.14 -12.03
N GLY A 536 24.61 -9.99 -11.91
CA GLY A 536 26.02 -9.81 -12.30
C GLY A 536 26.29 -9.91 -13.81
N LEU A 537 25.25 -9.90 -14.65
CA LEU A 537 25.35 -10.13 -16.08
C LEU A 537 25.92 -8.90 -16.80
N LYS A 538 26.87 -9.15 -17.69
CA LYS A 538 27.45 -8.15 -18.62
C LYS A 538 26.95 -8.45 -20.02
N LEU A 539 25.75 -7.97 -20.33
CA LEU A 539 25.21 -7.99 -21.69
C LEU A 539 25.88 -6.90 -22.54
N GLU A 540 25.91 -7.08 -23.85
CA GLU A 540 26.46 -6.09 -24.78
C GLU A 540 25.44 -4.98 -25.04
N GLY A 541 25.83 -3.73 -24.74
CA GLY A 541 24.99 -2.54 -24.85
C GLY A 541 24.74 -1.85 -23.51
N GLU A 542 24.61 -0.53 -23.53
CA GLU A 542 24.29 0.26 -22.33
C GLU A 542 22.79 0.19 -22.02
N MET A 543 22.36 -0.87 -21.35
CA MET A 543 21.09 -0.85 -20.62
C MET A 543 21.18 0.22 -19.52
N GLN A 544 20.19 1.11 -19.47
CA GLN A 544 20.08 2.19 -18.49
C GLN A 544 18.63 2.29 -18.02
N SER A 545 18.44 2.60 -16.73
CA SER A 545 17.12 2.96 -16.20
C SER A 545 16.62 4.23 -16.87
N ASP A 546 15.32 4.25 -17.11
CA ASP A 546 14.57 5.36 -17.68
C ASP A 546 14.18 6.48 -16.69
N THR A 547 14.66 6.44 -15.44
CA THR A 547 14.09 7.28 -14.37
C THR A 547 14.14 8.78 -14.68
N MET A 548 12.97 9.41 -14.78
CA MET A 548 12.82 10.85 -15.06
C MET A 548 11.47 11.42 -14.62
N ALA A 549 11.43 12.74 -14.42
CA ALA A 549 10.26 13.49 -13.98
C ALA A 549 9.38 13.96 -15.16
N LEU A 550 8.21 13.36 -15.33
CA LEU A 550 7.30 13.49 -16.48
C LEU A 550 6.39 14.73 -16.45
N HIS A 551 6.34 15.44 -15.33
CA HIS A 551 5.41 16.54 -15.06
C HIS A 551 5.40 17.66 -16.13
N ARG A 552 6.47 17.83 -16.91
CA ARG A 552 6.54 18.82 -18.01
C ARG A 552 5.75 18.38 -19.23
N MET A 553 5.97 17.15 -19.70
CA MET A 553 5.19 16.56 -20.79
C MET A 553 3.70 16.52 -20.44
N VAL A 554 3.37 16.15 -19.20
CA VAL A 554 1.99 16.20 -18.69
C VAL A 554 1.43 17.63 -18.68
N ALA A 555 2.20 18.62 -18.21
CA ALA A 555 1.78 20.02 -18.25
C ALA A 555 1.62 20.55 -19.69
N SER A 556 2.45 20.13 -20.64
CA SER A 556 2.34 20.47 -22.07
C SER A 556 1.07 19.89 -22.71
N LEU A 557 0.68 18.67 -22.35
CA LEU A 557 -0.59 18.06 -22.77
C LEU A 557 -1.79 18.83 -22.19
N LEU A 558 -1.81 19.01 -20.86
CA LEU A 558 -2.91 19.68 -20.16
C LEU A 558 -3.03 21.17 -20.50
N ALA A 559 -1.95 21.84 -20.91
CA ALA A 559 -2.01 23.24 -21.36
C ALA A 559 -2.64 23.42 -22.76
N GLN A 560 -2.74 22.35 -23.56
CA GLN A 560 -3.16 22.41 -24.97
C GLN A 560 -4.46 21.64 -25.25
N ILE A 561 -4.63 20.46 -24.66
CA ILE A 561 -5.77 19.56 -24.87
C ILE A 561 -6.36 19.00 -23.55
N PRO A 562 -6.57 19.81 -22.49
CA PRO A 562 -6.92 19.34 -21.14
C PRO A 562 -8.19 18.49 -21.07
N GLN A 563 -9.18 18.77 -21.94
CA GLN A 563 -10.46 18.07 -21.96
C GLN A 563 -10.43 16.76 -22.76
N ALA A 564 -9.35 16.47 -23.48
CA ALA A 564 -9.17 15.24 -24.24
C ALA A 564 -8.31 14.19 -23.52
N ILE A 565 -7.60 14.57 -22.45
CA ILE A 565 -6.82 13.65 -21.61
C ILE A 565 -7.73 13.08 -20.52
N HIS A 566 -8.11 11.81 -20.63
CA HIS A 566 -9.02 11.17 -19.69
C HIS A 566 -8.28 10.50 -18.53
N VAL A 567 -7.15 9.83 -18.83
CA VAL A 567 -6.36 9.09 -17.84
C VAL A 567 -4.86 9.38 -18.00
N LEU A 568 -4.17 9.47 -16.87
CA LEU A 568 -2.71 9.43 -16.75
C LEU A 568 -2.35 8.37 -15.70
N ARG A 569 -1.42 7.47 -16.00
CA ARG A 569 -0.93 6.43 -15.07
C ARG A 569 0.52 6.07 -15.37
N ASP A 570 1.34 5.89 -14.35
CA ASP A 570 2.76 5.54 -14.46
C ASP A 570 2.98 4.03 -14.22
N PRO A 571 3.50 3.27 -15.22
CA PRO A 571 3.68 1.82 -15.13
C PRO A 571 4.92 1.41 -14.31
N THR A 572 4.88 1.72 -13.02
CA THR A 572 5.92 1.39 -12.02
C THR A 572 5.80 -0.09 -11.60
N ARG A 573 5.25 -0.42 -10.43
CA ARG A 573 5.17 -1.81 -9.95
C ARG A 573 4.16 -2.63 -10.75
N GLY A 574 4.60 -3.77 -11.27
CA GLY A 574 3.79 -4.61 -12.16
C GLY A 574 3.76 -4.13 -13.62
N GLY A 575 4.50 -3.07 -13.95
CA GLY A 575 4.74 -2.61 -15.31
C GLY A 575 3.50 -2.14 -16.07
N VAL A 576 3.63 -2.13 -17.40
CA VAL A 576 2.61 -1.70 -18.36
C VAL A 576 1.37 -2.60 -18.26
N ALA A 577 1.54 -3.92 -18.13
CA ALA A 577 0.42 -4.85 -18.01
C ALA A 577 -0.47 -4.58 -16.79
N THR A 578 0.12 -4.34 -15.61
CA THR A 578 -0.67 -4.07 -14.40
C THR A 578 -1.42 -2.74 -14.51
N SER A 579 -0.77 -1.67 -14.95
CA SER A 579 -1.44 -0.37 -15.11
C SER A 579 -2.53 -0.37 -16.19
N ILE A 580 -2.39 -1.15 -17.27
CA ILE A 580 -3.48 -1.35 -18.25
C ILE A 580 -4.67 -2.04 -17.59
N ASN A 581 -4.45 -3.09 -16.79
CA ASN A 581 -5.53 -3.79 -16.08
C ASN A 581 -6.22 -2.90 -15.03
N GLU A 582 -5.48 -2.03 -14.34
CA GLU A 582 -6.07 -1.02 -13.44
C GLU A 582 -6.98 -0.04 -14.19
N ILE A 583 -6.57 0.44 -15.38
CA ILE A 583 -7.36 1.37 -16.19
C ILE A 583 -8.61 0.69 -16.74
N ALA A 584 -8.46 -0.52 -17.28
CA ALA A 584 -9.57 -1.35 -17.79
C ALA A 584 -10.60 -1.64 -16.67
N GLY A 585 -10.14 -2.11 -15.51
CA GLY A 585 -10.99 -2.39 -14.36
C GLY A 585 -11.66 -1.15 -13.73
N ALA A 586 -10.99 0.01 -13.75
CA ALA A 586 -11.54 1.24 -13.20
C ALA A 586 -12.55 1.94 -14.13
N SER A 587 -12.37 1.84 -15.45
CA SER A 587 -13.30 2.33 -16.48
C SER A 587 -14.46 1.38 -16.78
N GLY A 588 -14.27 0.07 -16.53
CA GLY A 588 -15.24 -0.97 -16.88
C GLY A 588 -15.21 -1.36 -18.35
N LEU A 589 -14.06 -1.16 -19.02
CA LEU A 589 -13.84 -1.39 -20.45
C LEU A 589 -12.75 -2.44 -20.67
N ALA A 590 -12.62 -2.91 -21.92
CA ALA A 590 -11.44 -3.64 -22.37
C ALA A 590 -10.42 -2.67 -22.98
N ILE A 591 -9.15 -3.09 -23.03
CA ILE A 591 -8.08 -2.39 -23.74
C ILE A 591 -7.44 -3.39 -24.70
N GLN A 592 -7.52 -3.12 -26.00
CA GLN A 592 -6.82 -3.89 -27.02
C GLN A 592 -5.44 -3.26 -27.27
N ILE A 593 -4.41 -4.09 -27.26
CA ILE A 593 -3.00 -3.70 -27.46
C ILE A 593 -2.49 -4.25 -28.79
N GLU A 594 -1.67 -3.46 -29.48
CA GLU A 594 -0.98 -3.84 -30.71
C GLU A 594 0.48 -4.19 -30.35
N GLU A 595 0.85 -5.48 -30.31
CA GLU A 595 2.19 -5.89 -29.86
C GLU A 595 3.32 -5.31 -30.72
N GLU A 596 3.13 -5.21 -32.05
CA GLU A 596 4.10 -4.59 -32.95
C GLU A 596 4.32 -3.09 -32.67
N ALA A 597 3.35 -2.42 -32.04
CA ALA A 597 3.46 -1.01 -31.65
C ALA A 597 4.18 -0.81 -30.31
N LEU A 598 4.37 -1.88 -29.50
CA LEU A 598 5.01 -1.80 -28.18
C LEU A 598 6.50 -1.42 -28.30
N PRO A 599 6.92 -0.23 -27.84
CA PRO A 599 8.31 0.20 -27.94
C PRO A 599 9.22 -0.58 -26.96
N ILE A 600 9.81 -1.68 -27.39
CA ILE A 600 10.79 -2.45 -26.60
C ILE A 600 12.16 -2.35 -27.28
N ARG A 601 13.19 -1.90 -26.56
CA ARG A 601 14.56 -1.82 -27.11
C ARG A 601 15.08 -3.24 -27.39
N PRO A 602 15.79 -3.51 -28.50
CA PRO A 602 16.32 -4.85 -28.79
C PRO A 602 17.16 -5.43 -27.64
N ALA A 603 18.02 -4.62 -27.00
CA ALA A 603 18.79 -5.04 -25.84
C ALA A 603 17.93 -5.39 -24.61
N VAL A 604 16.80 -4.70 -24.40
CA VAL A 604 15.83 -5.03 -23.34
C VAL A 604 15.15 -6.36 -23.68
N ARG A 605 14.67 -6.53 -24.93
CA ARG A 605 14.00 -7.76 -25.38
C ARG A 605 14.91 -8.98 -25.21
N THR A 606 16.14 -8.95 -25.74
CA THR A 606 17.11 -10.04 -25.60
C THR A 606 17.52 -10.29 -24.15
N ALA A 607 17.61 -9.25 -23.31
CA ALA A 607 17.88 -9.43 -21.89
C ALA A 607 16.70 -10.10 -21.14
N CYS A 608 15.46 -9.82 -21.55
CA CYS A 608 14.25 -10.45 -21.00
C CYS A 608 14.14 -11.92 -21.44
N GLU A 609 14.35 -12.20 -22.74
CA GLU A 609 14.43 -13.55 -23.32
C GLU A 609 15.46 -14.43 -22.60
N LEU A 610 16.66 -13.89 -22.34
CA LEU A 610 17.75 -14.60 -21.64
C LEU A 610 17.48 -14.85 -20.14
N LEU A 611 16.53 -14.15 -19.54
CA LEU A 611 16.20 -14.23 -18.11
C LEU A 611 14.84 -14.88 -17.83
N GLY A 612 14.04 -15.21 -18.85
CA GLY A 612 12.68 -15.72 -18.68
C GLY A 612 11.71 -14.66 -18.14
N LEU A 613 11.87 -13.41 -18.58
CA LEU A 613 11.08 -12.26 -18.12
C LEU A 613 10.19 -11.71 -19.26
N ASP A 614 9.06 -11.11 -18.90
CA ASP A 614 8.22 -10.34 -19.82
C ASP A 614 8.41 -8.83 -19.58
N PRO A 615 8.86 -8.03 -20.59
CA PRO A 615 9.03 -6.58 -20.44
C PRO A 615 7.74 -5.82 -20.12
N LEU A 616 6.55 -6.36 -20.37
CA LEU A 616 5.26 -5.76 -20.00
C LEU A 616 5.06 -5.68 -18.48
N TYR A 617 5.64 -6.61 -17.71
CA TYR A 617 5.52 -6.66 -16.24
C TYR A 617 6.72 -6.02 -15.51
N LEU A 618 7.77 -5.65 -16.25
CA LEU A 618 8.93 -4.95 -15.70
C LEU A 618 8.63 -3.48 -15.42
N ALA A 619 9.17 -3.00 -14.29
CA ALA A 619 8.93 -1.64 -13.82
C ALA A 619 9.62 -0.56 -14.66
N ASN A 620 8.96 0.58 -14.78
CA ASN A 620 9.38 1.76 -15.53
C ASN A 620 9.28 2.97 -14.61
N GLU A 621 10.36 3.75 -14.49
CA GLU A 621 10.47 4.82 -13.46
C GLU A 621 10.52 6.23 -14.09
N GLY A 622 10.17 6.31 -15.37
CA GLY A 622 10.13 7.51 -16.18
C GLY A 622 9.31 7.31 -17.46
N LYS A 623 8.12 6.71 -17.33
CA LYS A 623 7.13 6.53 -18.40
C LYS A 623 5.73 6.79 -17.86
N CYS A 624 4.78 7.12 -18.74
CA CYS A 624 3.37 7.09 -18.43
C CYS A 624 2.53 6.57 -19.59
N LEU A 625 1.42 5.94 -19.22
CA LEU A 625 0.26 5.68 -20.06
C LEU A 625 -0.64 6.93 -20.06
N VAL A 626 -1.11 7.32 -21.24
CA VAL A 626 -2.04 8.43 -21.47
C VAL A 626 -3.21 7.88 -22.26
N VAL A 627 -4.42 8.02 -21.74
CA VAL A 627 -5.67 7.70 -22.45
C VAL A 627 -6.26 9.00 -22.97
N VAL A 628 -6.52 9.07 -24.28
CA VAL A 628 -6.86 10.30 -24.99
C VAL A 628 -7.93 10.09 -26.06
N ASP A 629 -8.79 11.11 -26.26
CA ASP A 629 -9.78 11.15 -27.34
C ASP A 629 -9.11 10.84 -28.71
N PRO A 630 -9.69 9.94 -29.54
CA PRO A 630 -9.09 9.55 -30.81
C PRO A 630 -8.88 10.73 -31.77
N GLN A 631 -9.72 11.79 -31.69
CA GLN A 631 -9.62 13.00 -32.52
C GLN A 631 -8.45 13.92 -32.13
N GLN A 632 -7.87 13.74 -30.93
CA GLN A 632 -6.74 14.53 -30.44
C GLN A 632 -5.46 13.71 -30.30
N SER A 633 -5.49 12.42 -30.66
CA SER A 633 -4.38 11.49 -30.44
C SER A 633 -3.11 11.85 -31.21
N ASP A 634 -3.22 12.26 -32.48
CA ASP A 634 -2.06 12.70 -33.28
C ASP A 634 -1.39 13.94 -32.66
N LEU A 635 -2.19 14.89 -32.18
CA LEU A 635 -1.70 16.10 -31.51
C LEU A 635 -1.10 15.78 -30.13
N ALA A 636 -1.73 14.88 -29.36
CA ALA A 636 -1.16 14.40 -28.10
C ALA A 636 0.21 13.73 -28.33
N LEU A 637 0.32 12.91 -29.38
CA LEU A 637 1.55 12.24 -29.78
C LEU A 637 2.62 13.24 -30.24
N GLU A 638 2.27 14.25 -31.03
CA GLU A 638 3.17 15.35 -31.41
C GLU A 638 3.67 16.13 -30.18
N ILE A 639 2.78 16.49 -29.26
CA ILE A 639 3.11 17.18 -28.01
C ILE A 639 4.08 16.34 -27.17
N MET A 640 3.80 15.03 -27.00
CA MET A 640 4.68 14.12 -26.26
C MET A 640 6.04 13.97 -26.95
N GLN A 641 6.09 13.76 -28.26
CA GLN A 641 7.34 13.59 -29.01
C GLN A 641 8.18 14.88 -29.10
N SER A 642 7.56 16.06 -28.94
CA SER A 642 8.27 17.34 -28.78
C SER A 642 8.98 17.47 -27.42
N CYS A 643 8.56 16.70 -26.42
CA CYS A 643 9.14 16.68 -25.08
C CYS A 643 10.24 15.60 -25.00
N PRO A 644 11.43 15.88 -24.40
CA PRO A 644 12.46 14.86 -24.17
C PRO A 644 11.97 13.60 -23.45
N GLU A 645 10.98 13.76 -22.58
CA GLU A 645 10.31 12.72 -21.79
C GLU A 645 9.37 11.82 -22.63
N GLY A 646 8.92 12.31 -23.78
CA GLY A 646 7.96 11.64 -24.67
C GLY A 646 8.49 11.32 -26.08
N LYS A 647 9.79 11.53 -26.34
CA LYS A 647 10.43 11.38 -27.68
C LYS A 647 10.16 10.03 -28.37
N ASP A 648 10.06 8.96 -27.59
CA ASP A 648 9.92 7.57 -28.04
C ASP A 648 8.42 7.14 -28.00
N ALA A 649 7.49 8.06 -27.73
CA ALA A 649 6.07 7.75 -27.47
C ALA A 649 5.36 7.13 -28.67
N ARG A 650 4.43 6.21 -28.40
CA ARG A 650 3.61 5.51 -29.40
C ARG A 650 2.18 5.34 -28.89
N ILE A 651 1.21 5.46 -29.78
CA ILE A 651 -0.09 4.79 -29.60
C ILE A 651 0.23 3.29 -29.62
N ILE A 652 -0.19 2.56 -28.58
CA ILE A 652 0.05 1.12 -28.40
C ILE A 652 -1.24 0.30 -28.42
N GLY A 653 -2.39 0.94 -28.60
CA GLY A 653 -3.69 0.29 -28.51
C GLY A 653 -4.83 1.27 -28.28
N HIS A 654 -6.02 0.75 -27.98
CA HIS A 654 -7.24 1.53 -27.76
C HIS A 654 -8.19 0.86 -26.76
N LEU A 655 -9.06 1.67 -26.15
CA LEU A 655 -10.13 1.22 -25.26
C LEU A 655 -11.32 0.75 -26.10
N CYS A 656 -11.88 -0.42 -25.81
CA CYS A 656 -12.97 -1.02 -26.59
C CYS A 656 -14.11 -1.55 -25.70
N ALA A 657 -15.29 -1.69 -26.31
CA ALA A 657 -16.49 -2.16 -25.64
C ALA A 657 -16.43 -3.68 -25.43
N GLY A 658 -16.16 -4.09 -24.19
CA GLY A 658 -16.11 -5.48 -23.76
C GLY A 658 -15.90 -5.57 -22.26
N LYS A 659 -15.95 -6.79 -21.69
CA LYS A 659 -15.33 -7.04 -20.39
C LYS A 659 -13.81 -7.03 -20.57
N PRO A 660 -13.00 -6.62 -19.58
CA PRO A 660 -11.56 -6.87 -19.62
C PRO A 660 -11.32 -8.39 -19.76
N GLY A 661 -10.78 -8.79 -20.91
CA GLY A 661 -10.40 -10.16 -21.23
C GLY A 661 -8.90 -10.22 -21.50
N ILE A 662 -8.24 -11.27 -21.02
CA ILE A 662 -6.79 -11.44 -21.10
C ILE A 662 -6.47 -12.50 -22.14
N GLY A 663 -5.99 -12.07 -23.30
CA GLY A 663 -5.49 -12.96 -24.34
C GLY A 663 -4.61 -12.18 -25.31
N ASN A 664 -3.46 -12.74 -25.70
CA ASN A 664 -2.66 -12.17 -26.79
C ASN A 664 -3.21 -12.68 -28.12
N LEU A 665 -3.67 -11.77 -28.97
CA LEU A 665 -4.17 -12.09 -30.30
C LEU A 665 -3.05 -12.52 -31.27
N ILE A 666 -1.76 -12.39 -30.91
CA ILE A 666 -0.64 -12.48 -31.87
C ILE A 666 0.66 -13.10 -31.28
N CYS A 667 0.64 -14.29 -30.64
CA CYS A 667 1.86 -14.88 -30.05
C CYS A 667 2.11 -16.38 -30.29
N GLY A 668 2.43 -16.77 -31.53
CA GLY A 668 3.11 -18.04 -31.86
C GLY A 668 2.28 -19.34 -31.75
N ASP A 669 1.35 -19.42 -30.81
CA ASP A 669 0.40 -20.52 -30.62
C ASP A 669 -0.77 -20.52 -31.64
N GLU A 670 -0.69 -19.64 -32.65
CA GLU A 670 -1.75 -19.37 -33.64
C GLU A 670 -3.08 -18.91 -33.00
N GLY A 671 -3.05 -18.45 -31.75
CA GLY A 671 -4.22 -18.09 -30.93
C GLY A 671 -5.08 -19.29 -30.51
N PHE A 672 -4.54 -20.51 -30.57
CA PHE A 672 -5.35 -21.74 -30.58
C PHE A 672 -6.30 -21.91 -29.38
N GLY A 673 -5.84 -21.59 -28.16
CA GLY A 673 -6.68 -21.62 -26.96
C GLY A 673 -7.84 -20.64 -27.06
N ILE A 674 -7.53 -19.38 -27.39
CA ILE A 674 -8.50 -18.27 -27.53
C ILE A 674 -9.54 -18.57 -28.61
N HIS A 675 -9.11 -19.01 -29.79
CA HIS A 675 -10.02 -19.41 -30.88
C HIS A 675 -10.91 -20.60 -30.50
N THR A 676 -10.41 -21.53 -29.67
CA THR A 676 -11.21 -22.65 -29.16
C THR A 676 -12.25 -22.20 -28.12
N ILE A 677 -11.89 -21.29 -27.21
CA ILE A 677 -12.84 -20.69 -26.26
C ILE A 677 -13.93 -19.91 -27.01
N ARG A 678 -13.56 -19.05 -27.97
CA ARG A 678 -14.54 -18.31 -28.82
C ARG A 678 -15.46 -19.26 -29.59
N TYR A 679 -14.91 -20.31 -30.20
CA TYR A 679 -15.72 -21.31 -30.89
C TYR A 679 -16.73 -22.00 -29.96
N LEU A 680 -16.32 -22.34 -28.73
CA LEU A 680 -17.21 -22.89 -27.70
C LEU A 680 -18.31 -21.88 -27.32
N GLU A 681 -17.95 -20.62 -27.02
CA GLU A 681 -18.90 -19.56 -26.68
C GLU A 681 -19.91 -19.27 -27.81
N GLU A 682 -19.47 -19.22 -29.06
CA GLU A 682 -20.32 -18.94 -30.21
C GLU A 682 -21.30 -20.08 -30.52
N ASN A 683 -20.84 -21.33 -30.42
CA ASN A 683 -21.59 -22.51 -30.91
C ASN A 683 -22.35 -23.26 -29.80
N TYR A 684 -22.12 -22.95 -28.52
CA TYR A 684 -22.72 -23.66 -27.39
C TYR A 684 -23.20 -22.72 -26.27
N THR A 685 -24.06 -23.25 -25.40
CA THR A 685 -24.57 -22.60 -24.19
C THR A 685 -24.27 -23.50 -23.00
N PHE A 686 -23.53 -22.97 -22.05
CA PHE A 686 -23.04 -23.68 -20.86
C PHE A 686 -23.91 -23.37 -19.63
N PRO A 687 -24.06 -24.31 -18.69
CA PRO A 687 -24.76 -24.06 -17.43
C PRO A 687 -23.92 -23.18 -16.49
N GLU A 688 -24.55 -22.58 -15.48
CA GLU A 688 -23.91 -21.61 -14.57
C GLU A 688 -22.70 -22.17 -13.81
N ASN A 689 -22.57 -23.49 -13.68
CA ASN A 689 -21.43 -24.17 -13.03
C ASN A 689 -20.26 -24.49 -13.98
N VAL A 690 -20.24 -23.95 -15.20
CA VAL A 690 -19.10 -24.04 -16.13
C VAL A 690 -18.70 -22.65 -16.57
N HIS A 691 -17.48 -22.25 -16.22
CA HIS A 691 -16.93 -20.94 -16.54
C HIS A 691 -15.87 -21.08 -17.63
N LEU A 692 -16.15 -20.53 -18.82
CA LEU A 692 -15.14 -20.34 -19.85
C LEU A 692 -14.34 -19.08 -19.53
N HIS A 693 -13.02 -19.20 -19.54
CA HIS A 693 -12.09 -18.11 -19.23
C HIS A 693 -10.94 -18.11 -20.24
N ASP A 694 -10.66 -16.95 -20.81
CA ASP A 694 -9.36 -16.68 -21.44
C ASP A 694 -8.37 -16.27 -20.33
N ALA A 695 -7.30 -17.04 -20.17
CA ALA A 695 -6.46 -17.03 -18.97
C ALA A 695 -5.09 -16.36 -19.17
N GLY A 696 -4.55 -16.41 -20.40
CA GLY A 696 -3.29 -15.81 -20.83
C GLY A 696 -2.19 -15.67 -19.76
N THR A 697 -1.71 -14.45 -19.57
CA THR A 697 -0.62 -14.09 -18.64
C THR A 697 -1.11 -13.66 -17.24
N ALA A 698 -2.33 -14.04 -16.83
CA ALA A 698 -2.95 -13.52 -15.60
C ALA A 698 -2.17 -13.81 -14.29
N GLY A 699 -1.23 -14.77 -14.30
CA GLY A 699 -0.31 -15.01 -13.18
C GLY A 699 -1.04 -15.23 -11.85
N ILE A 700 -0.60 -14.60 -10.77
CA ILE A 700 -1.16 -14.78 -9.42
C ILE A 700 -2.68 -14.50 -9.33
N TYR A 701 -3.24 -13.70 -10.25
CA TYR A 701 -4.68 -13.39 -10.27
C TYR A 701 -5.57 -14.57 -10.71
N LEU A 702 -4.97 -15.67 -11.19
CA LEU A 702 -5.69 -16.94 -11.39
C LEU A 702 -6.02 -17.67 -10.07
N SER A 703 -5.31 -17.40 -8.96
CA SER A 703 -5.49 -18.18 -7.72
C SER A 703 -6.93 -18.16 -7.19
N PRO A 704 -7.64 -17.02 -7.12
CA PRO A 704 -9.04 -16.99 -6.67
C PRO A 704 -10.01 -17.75 -7.59
N ILE A 705 -9.70 -17.88 -8.89
CA ILE A 705 -10.54 -18.62 -9.86
C ILE A 705 -10.27 -20.13 -9.74
N LEU A 706 -9.02 -20.52 -9.52
CA LEU A 706 -8.62 -21.91 -9.33
C LEU A 706 -8.97 -22.45 -7.94
N GLU A 707 -9.07 -21.59 -6.91
CA GLU A 707 -9.45 -21.96 -5.54
C GLU A 707 -10.95 -22.28 -5.36
N ASP A 708 -11.77 -21.94 -6.36
CA ASP A 708 -13.24 -22.11 -6.41
C ASP A 708 -13.67 -23.17 -7.45
N CYS A 709 -12.73 -23.83 -8.15
CA CYS A 709 -12.99 -24.82 -9.20
C CYS A 709 -12.53 -26.24 -8.81
N ASP A 710 -13.43 -27.22 -8.79
CA ASP A 710 -13.10 -28.63 -8.54
C ASP A 710 -12.26 -29.27 -9.67
N THR A 711 -12.52 -28.87 -10.92
CA THR A 711 -11.90 -29.40 -12.14
C THR A 711 -11.55 -28.28 -13.11
N VAL A 712 -10.32 -28.29 -13.63
CA VAL A 712 -9.82 -27.27 -14.56
C VAL A 712 -9.34 -27.93 -15.85
N LEU A 713 -9.95 -27.55 -16.98
CA LEU A 713 -9.60 -28.02 -18.32
C LEU A 713 -8.87 -26.90 -19.06
N VAL A 714 -7.56 -27.05 -19.30
CA VAL A 714 -6.71 -26.06 -19.97
C VAL A 714 -6.62 -26.40 -21.46
N ILE A 715 -6.78 -25.39 -22.33
CA ILE A 715 -6.69 -25.54 -23.80
C ILE A 715 -5.61 -24.60 -24.33
N ASP A 716 -4.57 -25.14 -24.96
CA ASP A 716 -3.40 -24.38 -25.43
C ASP A 716 -2.64 -25.17 -26.52
N VAL A 717 -1.43 -24.76 -26.87
CA VAL A 717 -0.47 -25.52 -27.70
C VAL A 717 0.53 -26.31 -26.84
N VAL A 718 1.54 -26.94 -27.47
CA VAL A 718 2.72 -27.50 -26.80
C VAL A 718 3.94 -27.60 -27.75
N ASP A 719 5.09 -26.99 -27.39
CA ASP A 719 6.38 -27.15 -28.11
C ASP A 719 7.02 -28.50 -27.78
N ILE A 720 6.69 -29.53 -28.56
CA ILE A 720 7.36 -30.83 -28.55
C ILE A 720 7.75 -31.25 -29.97
N ALA A 721 8.77 -32.09 -30.07
CA ALA A 721 9.32 -32.58 -31.34
C ALA A 721 8.43 -33.67 -31.99
N GLU A 722 7.21 -33.31 -32.35
CA GLU A 722 6.24 -34.11 -33.10
C GLU A 722 5.64 -33.31 -34.28
N GLU A 723 4.79 -33.94 -35.10
CA GLU A 723 4.21 -33.30 -36.29
C GLU A 723 3.17 -32.22 -35.90
N PRO A 724 3.15 -31.04 -36.55
CA PRO A 724 2.11 -30.02 -36.40
C PRO A 724 0.68 -30.53 -36.50
N GLY A 725 -0.21 -29.94 -35.69
CA GLY A 725 -1.60 -30.37 -35.57
C GLY A 725 -1.78 -31.72 -34.85
N THR A 726 -0.73 -32.27 -34.22
CA THR A 726 -0.85 -33.43 -33.32
C THR A 726 -1.46 -32.99 -32.00
N MET A 727 -2.54 -33.65 -31.57
CA MET A 727 -3.18 -33.40 -30.28
C MET A 727 -2.51 -34.20 -29.15
N LYS A 728 -2.32 -33.57 -28.00
CA LYS A 728 -1.93 -34.19 -26.73
C LYS A 728 -2.99 -33.99 -25.66
N HIS A 729 -2.97 -34.89 -24.69
CA HIS A 729 -3.71 -34.78 -23.44
C HIS A 729 -2.74 -35.13 -22.31
N TYR A 730 -2.75 -34.35 -21.23
CA TYR A 730 -1.95 -34.61 -20.04
C TYR A 730 -2.86 -34.57 -18.82
N SER A 731 -2.82 -35.64 -18.02
CA SER A 731 -3.58 -35.76 -16.79
C SER A 731 -2.85 -35.11 -15.61
N THR A 732 -3.55 -34.97 -14.49
CA THR A 732 -2.96 -34.49 -13.24
C THR A 732 -1.84 -35.39 -12.71
N GLU A 733 -1.77 -36.67 -13.13
CA GLU A 733 -0.66 -37.57 -12.79
C GLU A 733 0.58 -37.33 -13.67
N ASP A 734 0.40 -37.07 -14.97
CA ASP A 734 1.51 -36.77 -15.90
C ASP A 734 2.29 -35.51 -15.49
N ILE A 735 1.56 -34.50 -14.99
CA ILE A 735 2.14 -33.28 -14.41
C ILE A 735 2.96 -33.61 -13.16
N LYS A 736 2.40 -34.38 -12.21
CA LYS A 736 3.05 -34.79 -10.96
C LYS A 736 4.30 -35.66 -11.20
N LEU A 737 4.32 -36.44 -12.29
CA LEU A 737 5.47 -37.25 -12.71
C LEU A 737 6.52 -36.46 -13.51
N GLY A 738 6.31 -35.17 -13.75
CA GLY A 738 7.25 -34.30 -14.48
C GLY A 738 7.34 -34.60 -15.98
N ALA A 739 6.41 -35.39 -16.55
CA ALA A 739 6.42 -35.75 -17.96
C ALA A 739 6.30 -34.51 -18.88
N MET A 740 5.60 -33.47 -18.40
CA MET A 740 5.39 -32.20 -19.09
C MET A 740 6.62 -31.27 -19.12
N GLN A 741 7.67 -31.52 -18.33
CA GLN A 741 8.80 -30.58 -18.16
C GLN A 741 9.73 -30.42 -19.38
N LYS A 742 9.55 -31.18 -20.47
CA LYS A 742 10.51 -31.22 -21.59
C LYS A 742 10.03 -30.39 -22.78
N LYS A 743 10.22 -29.07 -22.63
CA LYS A 743 9.76 -27.97 -23.50
C LYS A 743 8.25 -27.79 -23.45
N MET A 744 7.83 -26.53 -23.38
CA MET A 744 6.43 -26.11 -23.26
C MET A 744 6.28 -24.71 -23.87
N SER A 745 5.14 -24.42 -24.48
CA SER A 745 4.37 -23.22 -24.12
C SER A 745 3.09 -23.75 -23.48
N PRO A 746 2.69 -23.19 -22.33
CA PRO A 746 1.56 -22.26 -22.35
C PRO A 746 1.88 -21.05 -21.46
N HIS A 747 2.77 -20.16 -21.95
CA HIS A 747 3.21 -18.92 -21.28
C HIS A 747 3.87 -19.08 -19.86
N GLN A 748 4.11 -20.33 -19.47
CA GLN A 748 5.38 -20.89 -18.96
C GLN A 748 6.01 -20.47 -17.62
N LEU A 749 5.39 -19.63 -16.78
CA LEU A 749 5.70 -19.64 -15.33
C LEU A 749 4.43 -19.65 -14.47
N GLY A 750 3.51 -18.72 -14.73
CA GLY A 750 2.36 -18.41 -13.88
C GLY A 750 1.52 -19.61 -13.41
N LEU A 751 0.86 -20.33 -14.32
CA LEU A 751 -0.21 -21.28 -13.93
C LEU A 751 0.25 -22.39 -12.97
N LEU A 752 1.45 -22.95 -13.16
CA LEU A 752 1.95 -24.01 -12.28
C LEU A 752 2.34 -23.47 -10.90
N GLU A 753 2.93 -22.27 -10.84
CA GLU A 753 3.26 -21.61 -9.57
C GLU A 753 1.99 -21.19 -8.81
N VAL A 754 0.95 -20.74 -9.52
CA VAL A 754 -0.36 -20.48 -8.94
C VAL A 754 -0.95 -21.76 -8.34
N LEU A 755 -0.89 -22.89 -9.05
CA LEU A 755 -1.38 -24.16 -8.53
C LEU A 755 -0.59 -24.64 -7.31
N GLU A 756 0.72 -24.36 -7.19
CA GLU A 756 1.46 -24.58 -5.94
C GLU A 756 1.03 -23.62 -4.81
N ILE A 757 0.73 -22.35 -5.11
CA ILE A 757 0.16 -21.40 -4.14
C ILE A 757 -1.22 -21.88 -3.64
N CYS A 758 -2.08 -22.39 -4.53
CA CYS A 758 -3.36 -23.00 -4.16
C CYS A 758 -3.17 -24.26 -3.29
N LYS A 759 -2.17 -25.11 -3.58
CA LYS A 759 -1.83 -26.28 -2.74
C LYS A 759 -1.35 -25.89 -1.34
N LEU A 760 -0.53 -24.84 -1.24
CA LEU A 760 -0.07 -24.28 0.04
C LEU A 760 -1.22 -23.71 0.89
N ARG A 761 -2.40 -23.48 0.29
CA ARG A 761 -3.64 -23.03 0.95
C ARG A 761 -4.66 -24.16 1.17
N ASP A 762 -4.33 -25.41 0.82
CA ASP A 762 -5.23 -26.57 0.80
C ASP A 762 -6.51 -26.31 -0.04
N ALA A 763 -6.32 -25.62 -1.17
CA ALA A 763 -7.39 -25.07 -2.02
C ALA A 763 -7.03 -25.17 -3.52
N ALA A 764 -6.26 -26.17 -3.94
CA ALA A 764 -6.06 -26.46 -5.36
C ALA A 764 -7.20 -27.31 -5.94
N PRO A 765 -7.50 -27.21 -7.25
CA PRO A 765 -8.44 -28.10 -7.93
C PRO A 765 -8.11 -29.58 -7.70
N GLU A 766 -9.13 -30.42 -7.55
CA GLU A 766 -8.95 -31.88 -7.43
C GLU A 766 -8.32 -32.46 -8.70
N SER A 767 -8.71 -31.94 -9.86
CA SER A 767 -8.15 -32.29 -11.16
C SER A 767 -7.81 -31.09 -12.03
N VAL A 768 -6.67 -31.19 -12.71
CA VAL A 768 -6.23 -30.27 -13.77
C VAL A 768 -5.81 -31.13 -14.96
N GLU A 769 -6.40 -30.87 -16.12
CA GLU A 769 -6.17 -31.60 -17.37
C GLU A 769 -5.81 -30.62 -18.50
N PHE A 770 -4.82 -30.96 -19.32
CA PHE A 770 -4.37 -30.12 -20.43
C PHE A 770 -4.71 -30.78 -21.78
N TYR A 771 -5.33 -30.00 -22.67
CA TYR A 771 -5.71 -30.37 -24.03
C TYR A 771 -4.90 -29.54 -25.02
N CYS A 772 -3.74 -30.04 -25.40
CA CYS A 772 -2.74 -29.29 -26.16
C CYS A 772 -2.70 -29.69 -27.65
N VAL A 773 -2.26 -28.78 -28.52
CA VAL A 773 -1.95 -29.07 -29.93
C VAL A 773 -0.52 -28.65 -30.28
N VAL A 774 0.21 -29.47 -31.03
CA VAL A 774 1.54 -29.08 -31.55
C VAL A 774 1.33 -27.99 -32.63
N PRO A 775 1.90 -26.78 -32.50
CA PRO A 775 1.71 -25.69 -33.45
C PRO A 775 2.44 -25.95 -34.77
N TYR A 776 2.08 -25.24 -35.84
CA TYR A 776 2.78 -25.34 -37.12
C TYR A 776 4.03 -24.46 -37.18
N GLN A 777 3.92 -23.21 -36.74
CA GLN A 777 5.04 -22.28 -36.61
C GLN A 777 4.81 -21.35 -35.42
N LEU A 778 5.81 -21.19 -34.55
CA LEU A 778 5.77 -20.25 -33.42
C LEU A 778 6.04 -18.80 -33.87
N ASP A 779 5.27 -18.33 -34.85
CA ASP A 779 5.39 -17.01 -35.48
C ASP A 779 4.20 -16.08 -35.14
N THR A 780 4.41 -14.78 -35.30
CA THR A 780 3.44 -13.70 -35.02
C THR A 780 2.28 -13.71 -36.04
N THR A 781 1.13 -14.32 -35.69
CA THR A 781 -0.08 -14.37 -36.54
C THR A 781 -1.39 -14.28 -35.75
N LEU A 782 -2.39 -13.61 -36.34
CA LEU A 782 -3.79 -13.49 -35.86
C LEU A 782 -4.67 -14.69 -36.24
N GLU A 783 -4.31 -15.36 -37.33
CA GLU A 783 -5.10 -16.39 -38.00
C GLU A 783 -4.51 -17.79 -37.73
N LEU A 784 -5.40 -18.76 -37.56
CA LEU A 784 -5.04 -20.17 -37.49
C LEU A 784 -4.51 -20.67 -38.84
N SER A 785 -3.40 -21.42 -38.82
CA SER A 785 -2.94 -22.11 -40.02
C SER A 785 -4.00 -23.10 -40.53
N ALA A 786 -3.92 -23.45 -41.81
CA ALA A 786 -4.75 -24.50 -42.40
C ALA A 786 -4.59 -25.90 -41.74
N ILE A 787 -3.63 -26.05 -40.82
CA ILE A 787 -3.36 -27.29 -40.06
C ILE A 787 -4.03 -27.23 -38.68
N LEU A 788 -4.00 -26.09 -37.97
CA LEU A 788 -4.65 -25.94 -36.65
C LEU A 788 -6.10 -25.48 -36.73
N ALA A 789 -6.52 -24.75 -37.77
CA ALA A 789 -7.92 -24.35 -37.97
C ALA A 789 -8.96 -25.49 -37.81
N PRO A 790 -8.80 -26.69 -38.41
CA PRO A 790 -9.73 -27.80 -38.16
C PRO A 790 -9.60 -28.42 -36.75
N ARG A 791 -8.48 -28.21 -36.03
CA ARG A 791 -8.26 -28.79 -34.70
C ARG A 791 -9.06 -28.10 -33.59
N VAL A 792 -9.50 -26.86 -33.80
CA VAL A 792 -10.43 -26.19 -32.87
C VAL A 792 -11.68 -27.03 -32.65
N HIS A 793 -12.28 -27.55 -33.72
CA HIS A 793 -13.43 -28.45 -33.64
C HIS A 793 -13.10 -29.79 -32.97
N ASP A 794 -11.92 -30.38 -33.26
CA ASP A 794 -11.49 -31.65 -32.64
C ASP A 794 -11.29 -31.52 -31.12
N ILE A 795 -10.71 -30.40 -30.65
CA ILE A 795 -10.50 -30.13 -29.23
C ILE A 795 -11.80 -29.72 -28.54
N ALA A 796 -12.62 -28.85 -29.15
CA ALA A 796 -13.95 -28.51 -28.64
C ALA A 796 -14.82 -29.77 -28.44
N GLY A 797 -14.81 -30.69 -29.40
CA GLY A 797 -15.50 -31.98 -29.28
C GLY A 797 -14.99 -32.85 -28.11
N LYS A 798 -13.69 -32.84 -27.81
CA LYS A 798 -13.12 -33.51 -26.64
C LYS A 798 -13.52 -32.85 -25.31
N ILE A 799 -13.51 -31.52 -25.25
CA ILE A 799 -13.93 -30.77 -24.06
C ILE A 799 -15.40 -31.02 -23.76
N LEU A 800 -16.28 -30.98 -24.77
CA LEU A 800 -17.70 -31.29 -24.63
C LEU A 800 -17.94 -32.75 -24.19
N ALA A 801 -17.18 -33.70 -24.72
CA ALA A 801 -17.20 -35.08 -24.25
C ALA A 801 -16.75 -35.21 -22.78
N ARG A 802 -15.67 -34.53 -22.38
CA ARG A 802 -15.17 -34.54 -20.99
C ARG A 802 -16.17 -33.90 -20.02
N LEU A 803 -16.80 -32.80 -20.40
CA LEU A 803 -17.89 -32.18 -19.63
C LEU A 803 -19.07 -33.15 -19.47
N THR A 804 -19.41 -33.90 -20.52
CA THR A 804 -20.46 -34.94 -20.45
C THR A 804 -20.08 -36.09 -19.50
N GLU A 805 -18.81 -36.53 -19.46
CA GLU A 805 -18.30 -37.50 -18.49
C GLU A 805 -18.36 -36.99 -17.04
N LEU A 806 -18.16 -35.68 -16.84
CA LEU A 806 -18.28 -34.99 -15.56
C LEU A 806 -19.75 -34.70 -15.16
N GLY A 807 -20.73 -35.16 -15.97
CA GLY A 807 -22.16 -35.00 -15.69
C GLY A 807 -22.75 -33.64 -16.09
N VAL A 808 -22.02 -32.84 -16.87
CA VAL A 808 -22.48 -31.53 -17.38
C VAL A 808 -23.18 -31.70 -18.72
N GLU A 809 -24.45 -31.32 -18.80
CA GLU A 809 -25.16 -31.16 -20.08
C GLU A 809 -24.88 -29.77 -20.67
N VAL A 810 -24.30 -29.74 -21.88
CA VAL A 810 -24.06 -28.51 -22.66
C VAL A 810 -24.99 -28.50 -23.87
N GLN A 811 -25.65 -27.37 -24.14
CA GLN A 811 -26.61 -27.26 -25.25
C GLN A 811 -26.00 -26.54 -26.46
N PRO A 812 -26.19 -27.01 -27.70
CA PRO A 812 -25.82 -26.26 -28.89
C PRO A 812 -26.59 -24.94 -29.00
N ARG A 813 -25.93 -23.88 -29.49
CA ARG A 813 -26.54 -22.60 -29.85
C ARG A 813 -27.18 -22.73 -31.25
N LEU A 814 -28.36 -22.15 -31.44
CA LEU A 814 -29.17 -22.22 -32.67
C LEU A 814 -29.17 -20.89 -33.44
#